data_AF-A0A2U2BYY9-F1
#
_entry.id   AF-A0A2U2BYY9-F1
#
_cell.length_a   1.000
_cell.length_b   1.000
_cell.length_c   1.000
_cell.angle_alpha   90.00
_cell.angle_beta   90.00
_cell.angle_gamma   90.00
#
_symmetry.space_group_name_H-M   'P 1'
#
loop_
_entity.id
_entity.type
_entity.pdbx_description
1 polymer ?
#
loop_
_entity_poly.entity_id
_entity_poly.type
_entity_poly.pdbx_seq_one_letter_code
_entity_poly.pdbx_strand_id
1 'polypeptide(L)'
;MNTTSIISLDLGGKNTGFFSCTTNDFNNLKNFQSGTIIYDESFILSQVNRRGKRHTKRNNLRKKLVKRLFLLILKEHYKLKIKYLPDEILALFNKRGYTYASFELSNEEQESLSSNILKEFLNENLENFNISNDIEIEDFLNQIASNENAFKQYSKDFLNLYESSTFKPKNKIELKDEIKNSYEDKEEQKELFDGLKTVKKILEEFDKQQNQGNLPRAKYFLEIKEEIKTNSNIQNFLKNSNLEEEKINNLIGNISNFQLKELRRYFNDKEMVQGDIWIENKLHKIVWRFITSWHPKKDETIKKNQDELTSNLKNSKIIEFLTQTNPNKTIPPYDDMNNRGAVKCQSLRLNKNYLDTHLPNWRKIANTLANDSLKENLKNCTTNKSDIDLTLLHRLLDTSSSIDSYKLREYNIENYIDILGKDDSLKFKKFTQNYYETITKKVRTGIWQKADNIFELCNHNPPYKNNQIHTLVSAILGVEISDTKFKEFEETLWNKKFGNKKLVNYCKNIEEIRKRKGNLFKLYIEELKEIEKPDSEQKKDINLLKDELLLFWTDEIANFFKLDNIFKSRFSNHFSMAQLYTIIETKRAGFMSTCKWCSAENSFRTKTNIENFTLYDKFTGEKLEDVIFDENIHIKVYENSNAQRLPADTQRPFSGKIERYIDKLGYEIAKIKAKELENTEEKKIDLKIVLEQNSFEYEESIRSAKIKNANAKAKKSLEDSKKFFEKSIEEKEKRIKNFNNKICLYCNSEITTDGEIDHILPRSYTLKNYGTVFNSEGNLLYVHQKCNQSKGNKIYKLEDIKASMNVNEIEEQISKIKSYKTFTLLNQKQQEAFKFALFLPNSSEAYKKVLGFLRTDQSSRVNGTQKYLAKKIQEKLIKMFPQKEFDFEFILASSEDVSRLRKDYAKQNSILENQKIINNLHLVTQ
;
A
#
# COMPACT_ATOMS: atom_id res chain seq x y z
N MET A 1 -35.31 24.93 -9.65
CA MET A 1 -35.05 23.57 -9.12
C MET A 1 -33.66 23.20 -9.57
N ASN A 2 -32.80 22.68 -8.68
CA ASN A 2 -31.50 22.19 -9.14
C ASN A 2 -31.72 20.89 -9.89
N THR A 3 -31.15 20.76 -11.08
CA THR A 3 -31.16 19.50 -11.82
C THR A 3 -30.34 18.48 -11.05
N THR A 4 -30.99 17.43 -10.58
CA THR A 4 -30.31 16.32 -9.94
C THR A 4 -30.08 15.21 -10.95
N SER A 5 -28.86 14.71 -10.98
CA SER A 5 -28.41 13.73 -11.93
C SER A 5 -27.72 12.60 -11.18
N ILE A 6 -28.10 11.36 -11.47
CA ILE A 6 -27.57 10.18 -10.79
C ILE A 6 -26.88 9.26 -11.79
N ILE A 7 -25.78 8.64 -11.36
CA ILE A 7 -25.23 7.45 -11.97
C ILE A 7 -24.91 6.41 -10.90
N SER A 8 -25.57 5.26 -10.98
CA SER A 8 -25.39 4.11 -10.10
C SER A 8 -24.64 3.01 -10.83
N LEU A 9 -23.69 2.38 -10.15
CA LEU A 9 -22.73 1.46 -10.73
C LEU A 9 -22.60 0.19 -9.87
N ASP A 10 -22.79 -0.95 -10.53
CA ASP A 10 -22.43 -2.29 -10.02
C ASP A 10 -21.04 -2.63 -10.57
N LEU A 11 -20.02 -2.47 -9.73
CA LEU A 11 -18.63 -2.53 -10.17
C LEU A 11 -18.13 -3.98 -10.24
N GLY A 12 -18.12 -4.55 -11.45
CA GLY A 12 -17.42 -5.79 -11.76
C GLY A 12 -16.09 -5.59 -12.50
N GLY A 13 -15.35 -6.69 -12.66
CA GLY A 13 -14.04 -6.69 -13.32
C GLY A 13 -14.10 -6.69 -14.85
N LYS A 14 -15.00 -7.51 -15.42
CA LYS A 14 -15.27 -7.60 -16.87
C LYS A 14 -16.55 -6.85 -17.24
N ASN A 15 -17.58 -6.98 -16.42
CA ASN A 15 -18.89 -6.39 -16.64
C ASN A 15 -19.13 -5.37 -15.53
N THR A 16 -19.46 -4.13 -15.87
CA THR A 16 -19.89 -3.12 -14.91
C THR A 16 -21.31 -2.70 -15.27
N GLY A 17 -22.27 -3.01 -14.40
CA GLY A 17 -23.65 -2.57 -14.59
C GLY A 17 -23.77 -1.08 -14.30
N PHE A 18 -24.61 -0.36 -15.04
CA PHE A 18 -24.93 1.03 -14.75
C PHE A 18 -26.42 1.31 -14.87
N PHE A 19 -26.87 2.27 -14.06
CA PHE A 19 -28.15 2.95 -14.17
C PHE A 19 -27.89 4.45 -14.10
N SER A 20 -28.47 5.24 -14.98
CA SER A 20 -28.31 6.69 -14.98
C SER A 20 -29.60 7.42 -15.32
N CYS A 21 -29.83 8.53 -14.64
CA CYS A 21 -30.96 9.41 -14.91
C CYS A 21 -30.61 10.86 -14.55
N THR A 22 -31.31 11.79 -15.19
CA THR A 22 -31.26 13.22 -14.90
C THR A 22 -32.69 13.69 -14.81
N THR A 23 -33.08 14.24 -13.66
CA THR A 23 -34.46 14.63 -13.40
C THR A 23 -34.53 15.83 -12.45
N ASN A 24 -35.60 16.59 -12.59
CA ASN A 24 -36.00 17.62 -11.63
C ASN A 24 -37.03 17.08 -10.61
N ASP A 25 -37.57 15.87 -10.84
CA ASP A 25 -38.52 15.17 -9.96
C ASP A 25 -38.27 13.66 -9.92
N PHE A 26 -37.92 13.14 -8.75
CA PHE A 26 -37.69 11.70 -8.53
C PHE A 26 -38.97 10.88 -8.46
N ASN A 27 -40.12 11.51 -8.24
CA ASN A 27 -41.41 10.79 -8.18
C ASN A 27 -41.90 10.39 -9.58
N ASN A 28 -41.28 10.90 -10.65
CA ASN A 28 -41.68 10.63 -12.03
C ASN A 28 -40.47 10.40 -12.95
N LEU A 29 -39.81 9.25 -12.80
CA LEU A 29 -38.67 8.84 -13.63
C LEU A 29 -39.12 8.40 -15.03
N LYS A 30 -39.26 9.34 -15.96
CA LYS A 30 -39.61 9.03 -17.37
C LYS A 30 -38.40 8.74 -18.24
N ASN A 31 -37.26 9.37 -17.95
CA ASN A 31 -36.04 9.30 -18.77
C ASN A 31 -34.88 8.74 -17.95
N PHE A 32 -34.57 7.47 -18.16
CA PHE A 32 -33.40 6.81 -17.59
C PHE A 32 -32.71 5.96 -18.66
N GLN A 33 -31.45 5.65 -18.42
CA GLN A 33 -30.68 4.68 -19.18
C GLN A 33 -30.08 3.65 -18.23
N SER A 34 -29.98 2.41 -18.70
CA SER A 34 -29.31 1.34 -17.97
C SER A 34 -28.65 0.39 -18.95
N GLY A 35 -27.60 -0.30 -18.51
CA GLY A 35 -26.92 -1.29 -19.33
C GLY A 35 -25.71 -1.86 -18.62
N THR A 36 -24.92 -2.63 -19.36
CA THR A 36 -23.65 -3.20 -18.89
C THR A 36 -22.51 -2.68 -19.75
N ILE A 37 -21.49 -2.11 -19.12
CA ILE A 37 -20.21 -1.81 -19.77
C ILE A 37 -19.37 -3.08 -19.73
N ILE A 38 -19.08 -3.62 -20.90
CA ILE A 38 -18.23 -4.81 -21.06
C ILE A 38 -16.81 -4.36 -21.38
N TYR A 39 -15.84 -4.85 -20.60
CA TYR A 39 -14.44 -4.62 -20.86
C TYR A 39 -14.00 -5.30 -22.16
N ASP A 40 -13.54 -4.49 -23.11
CA ASP A 40 -12.94 -4.96 -24.35
C ASP A 40 -11.52 -5.49 -24.09
N GLU A 41 -11.36 -6.82 -24.16
CA GLU A 41 -10.08 -7.51 -23.99
C GLU A 41 -9.04 -7.13 -25.05
N SER A 42 -9.45 -6.51 -26.17
CA SER A 42 -8.53 -5.93 -27.17
C SER A 42 -7.75 -4.74 -26.62
N PHE A 43 -8.27 -4.06 -25.59
CA PHE A 43 -7.58 -2.95 -24.94
C PHE A 43 -6.34 -3.44 -24.19
N ILE A 44 -5.16 -3.07 -24.67
CA ILE A 44 -3.90 -3.56 -24.09
C ILE A 44 -3.65 -2.87 -22.74
N LEU A 45 -3.86 -3.59 -21.62
CA LEU A 45 -3.54 -3.11 -20.25
C LEU A 45 -2.05 -3.27 -19.90
N SER A 46 -1.43 -4.37 -20.33
CA SER A 46 -0.02 -4.67 -20.04
C SER A 46 0.93 -3.89 -20.93
N GLN A 47 1.97 -3.30 -20.35
CA GLN A 47 3.02 -2.60 -21.10
C GLN A 47 4.24 -3.49 -21.40
N VAL A 48 4.20 -4.79 -21.10
CA VAL A 48 5.35 -5.72 -21.26
C VAL A 48 5.80 -5.79 -22.72
N ASN A 49 4.89 -6.11 -23.66
CA ASN A 49 5.24 -6.22 -25.08
C ASN A 49 5.74 -4.90 -25.67
N ARG A 50 5.09 -3.78 -25.33
CA ARG A 50 5.53 -2.44 -25.75
C ARG A 50 6.91 -2.10 -25.19
N ARG A 51 7.17 -2.46 -23.93
CA ARG A 51 8.47 -2.30 -23.27
C ARG A 51 9.52 -3.13 -24.00
N GLY A 52 9.27 -4.42 -24.25
CA GLY A 52 10.15 -5.31 -25.03
C GLY A 52 10.55 -4.72 -26.38
N LYS A 53 9.58 -4.38 -27.24
CA LYS A 53 9.82 -3.73 -28.54
C LYS A 53 10.66 -2.45 -28.42
N ARG A 54 10.40 -1.65 -27.38
CA ARG A 54 11.18 -0.43 -27.12
C ARG A 54 12.62 -0.74 -26.72
N HIS A 55 12.88 -1.76 -25.91
CA HIS A 55 14.24 -2.18 -25.54
C HIS A 55 14.99 -2.75 -26.75
N THR A 56 14.35 -3.54 -27.61
CA THR A 56 14.94 -4.00 -28.89
C THR A 56 15.37 -2.84 -29.78
N LYS A 57 14.47 -1.87 -30.03
CA LYS A 57 14.80 -0.65 -30.81
C LYS A 57 15.96 0.13 -30.19
N ARG A 58 16.00 0.24 -28.86
CA ARG A 58 17.08 0.92 -28.14
C ARG A 58 18.42 0.19 -28.28
N ASN A 59 18.42 -1.14 -28.23
CA ASN A 59 19.64 -1.92 -28.40
C ASN A 59 20.21 -1.76 -29.83
N ASN A 60 19.35 -1.81 -30.85
CA ASN A 60 19.74 -1.59 -32.24
C ASN A 60 20.32 -0.18 -32.44
N LEU A 61 19.69 0.85 -31.86
CA LEU A 61 20.21 2.21 -31.91
C LEU A 61 21.56 2.33 -31.20
N ARG A 62 21.71 1.71 -30.02
CA ARG A 62 22.98 1.69 -29.26
C ARG A 62 24.12 1.14 -30.11
N LYS A 63 23.87 -0.01 -30.77
CA LYS A 63 24.80 -0.66 -31.68
C LYS A 63 25.21 0.25 -32.85
N LYS A 64 24.26 0.98 -33.44
CA LYS A 64 24.55 1.96 -34.50
C LYS A 64 25.41 3.12 -34.00
N LEU A 65 25.09 3.68 -32.84
CA LEU A 65 25.78 4.86 -32.32
C LEU A 65 27.22 4.56 -31.86
N VAL A 66 27.50 3.40 -31.27
CA VAL A 66 28.87 3.06 -30.87
C VAL A 66 29.79 2.88 -32.08
N LYS A 67 29.28 2.25 -33.16
CA LYS A 67 30.00 2.10 -34.44
C LYS A 67 30.28 3.45 -35.10
N ARG A 68 29.30 4.37 -35.07
CA ARG A 68 29.49 5.75 -35.53
C ARG A 68 30.55 6.48 -34.73
N LEU A 69 30.53 6.35 -33.40
CA LEU A 69 31.53 6.98 -32.53
C LEU A 69 32.93 6.47 -32.84
N PHE A 70 33.09 5.16 -33.02
CA PHE A 70 34.37 4.57 -33.38
C PHE A 70 34.88 5.06 -34.75
N LEU A 71 34.02 5.06 -35.77
CA LEU A 71 34.36 5.60 -37.10
C LEU A 71 34.79 7.08 -37.01
N LEU A 72 34.09 7.87 -36.20
CA LEU A 72 34.40 9.28 -35.99
C LEU A 72 35.76 9.47 -35.31
N ILE A 73 36.10 8.64 -34.32
CA ILE A 73 37.43 8.65 -33.69
C ILE A 73 38.52 8.30 -34.72
N LEU A 74 38.31 7.27 -35.54
CA LEU A 74 39.28 6.89 -36.57
C LEU A 74 39.51 8.00 -37.60
N LYS A 75 38.44 8.67 -38.05
CA LYS A 75 38.51 9.79 -39.00
C LYS A 75 39.17 11.02 -38.40
N GLU A 76 38.73 11.43 -37.21
CA GLU A 76 39.03 12.77 -36.71
C GLU A 76 40.22 12.81 -35.75
N HIS A 77 40.44 11.75 -34.97
CA HIS A 77 41.61 11.64 -34.10
C HIS A 77 42.79 10.99 -34.81
N TYR A 78 42.58 9.82 -35.43
CA TYR A 78 43.65 9.08 -36.15
C TYR A 78 43.84 9.51 -37.61
N LYS A 79 43.03 10.47 -38.09
CA LYS A 79 43.14 11.06 -39.45
C LYS A 79 43.05 10.03 -40.59
N LEU A 80 42.33 8.92 -40.38
CA LEU A 80 42.14 7.89 -41.39
C LEU A 80 41.14 8.31 -42.47
N LYS A 81 41.52 8.14 -43.74
CA LYS A 81 40.67 8.41 -44.91
C LYS A 81 39.76 7.22 -45.24
N ILE A 82 38.80 6.92 -44.36
CA ILE A 82 37.84 5.82 -44.54
C ILE A 82 36.40 6.34 -44.60
N LYS A 83 35.57 5.87 -45.53
CA LYS A 83 34.16 6.31 -45.60
C LYS A 83 33.27 5.54 -44.61
N TYR A 84 33.52 4.23 -44.50
CA TYR A 84 32.82 3.27 -43.65
C TYR A 84 33.83 2.35 -42.94
N LEU A 85 33.40 1.70 -41.86
CA LEU A 85 34.20 0.67 -41.20
C LEU A 85 34.13 -0.64 -42.02
N PRO A 86 35.23 -1.40 -42.15
CA PRO A 86 35.20 -2.76 -42.69
C PRO A 86 34.25 -3.68 -41.89
N ASP A 87 33.73 -4.72 -42.53
CA ASP A 87 32.74 -5.62 -41.92
C ASP A 87 33.32 -6.38 -40.72
N GLU A 88 34.58 -6.76 -40.77
CA GLU A 88 35.31 -7.42 -39.68
C GLU A 88 35.42 -6.48 -38.46
N ILE A 89 35.73 -5.21 -38.69
CA ILE A 89 35.77 -4.19 -37.63
C ILE A 89 34.37 -3.91 -37.08
N LEU A 90 33.35 -3.88 -37.94
CA LEU A 90 31.96 -3.76 -37.53
C LEU A 90 31.50 -4.95 -36.68
N ALA A 91 32.01 -6.15 -36.95
CA ALA A 91 31.68 -7.37 -36.24
C ALA A 91 32.11 -7.32 -34.77
N LEU A 92 33.25 -6.67 -34.47
CA LEU A 92 33.79 -6.53 -33.11
C LEU A 92 32.84 -5.85 -32.11
N PHE A 93 31.87 -5.04 -32.57
CA PHE A 93 30.88 -4.39 -31.69
C PHE A 93 29.59 -5.19 -31.46
N ASN A 94 29.46 -6.34 -32.13
CA ASN A 94 28.29 -7.20 -32.04
C ASN A 94 28.41 -8.12 -30.82
N LYS A 95 27.28 -8.70 -30.36
CA LYS A 95 27.24 -9.69 -29.27
C LYS A 95 28.14 -9.38 -28.07
N ARG A 96 28.17 -8.12 -27.62
CA ARG A 96 29.07 -7.65 -26.55
C ARG A 96 28.89 -8.30 -25.17
N GLY A 97 28.06 -9.32 -25.03
CA GLY A 97 27.73 -9.91 -23.74
C GLY A 97 26.94 -9.01 -22.78
N TYR A 98 26.47 -9.61 -21.69
CA TYR A 98 25.76 -8.94 -20.61
C TYR A 98 26.73 -8.36 -19.57
N THR A 99 26.33 -7.28 -18.90
CA THR A 99 27.11 -6.68 -17.79
C THR A 99 26.90 -7.40 -16.46
N TYR A 100 25.76 -8.05 -16.32
CA TYR A 100 25.36 -8.88 -15.19
C TYR A 100 24.50 -10.01 -15.73
N ALA A 101 24.62 -11.19 -15.14
CA ALA A 101 23.65 -12.24 -15.33
C ALA A 101 22.32 -11.82 -14.69
N SER A 102 21.20 -12.11 -15.35
CA SER A 102 19.88 -11.96 -14.77
C SER A 102 19.01 -13.11 -15.22
N PHE A 103 18.49 -13.88 -14.28
CA PHE A 103 17.54 -14.95 -14.57
C PHE A 103 16.14 -14.37 -14.75
N GLU A 104 15.40 -14.83 -15.76
CA GLU A 104 13.98 -14.49 -15.89
C GLU A 104 13.17 -15.42 -14.96
N LEU A 105 12.96 -14.97 -13.73
CA LEU A 105 12.21 -15.74 -12.73
C LEU A 105 10.72 -15.40 -12.77
N SER A 106 9.89 -16.44 -12.69
CA SER A 106 8.49 -16.33 -12.32
C SER A 106 8.35 -15.97 -10.83
N ASN A 107 7.17 -15.46 -10.45
CA ASN A 107 6.90 -15.12 -9.04
C ASN A 107 7.03 -16.34 -8.10
N GLU A 108 6.73 -17.54 -8.59
CA GLU A 108 6.84 -18.78 -7.81
C GLU A 108 8.32 -19.14 -7.56
N GLU A 109 9.17 -18.98 -8.58
CA GLU A 109 10.61 -19.16 -8.44
C GLU A 109 11.22 -18.13 -7.49
N GLN A 110 10.79 -16.86 -7.56
CA GLN A 110 11.23 -15.82 -6.62
C GLN A 110 10.82 -16.15 -5.18
N GLU A 111 9.59 -16.60 -4.95
CA GLU A 111 9.11 -17.04 -3.63
C GLU A 111 9.98 -18.19 -3.10
N SER A 112 10.30 -19.18 -3.95
CA SER A 112 11.15 -20.32 -3.55
C SER A 112 12.61 -19.94 -3.23
N LEU A 113 13.18 -18.93 -3.91
CA LEU A 113 14.54 -18.46 -3.64
C LEU A 113 14.63 -17.51 -2.44
N SER A 114 13.51 -16.95 -1.98
CA SER A 114 13.46 -16.12 -0.78
C SER A 114 13.43 -16.94 0.53
N SER A 115 13.57 -18.26 0.42
CA SER A 115 13.62 -19.18 1.56
C SER A 115 14.89 -18.99 2.38
N ASN A 116 14.73 -18.70 3.68
CA ASN A 116 15.85 -18.64 4.62
C ASN A 116 16.47 -20.02 4.85
N ILE A 117 15.64 -21.07 4.87
CA ILE A 117 16.07 -22.47 5.07
C ILE A 117 16.97 -22.90 3.91
N LEU A 118 16.60 -22.55 2.68
CA LEU A 118 17.46 -22.78 1.52
C LEU A 118 18.82 -22.07 1.67
N LYS A 119 18.82 -20.83 2.16
CA LYS A 119 20.05 -20.04 2.33
C LYS A 119 20.99 -20.67 3.36
N GLU A 120 20.45 -21.06 4.51
CA GLU A 120 21.20 -21.73 5.58
C GLU A 120 21.78 -23.04 5.07
N PHE A 121 20.96 -23.88 4.42
CA PHE A 121 21.41 -25.15 3.83
C PHE A 121 22.54 -24.96 2.82
N LEU A 122 22.44 -23.97 1.91
CA LEU A 122 23.49 -23.71 0.92
C LEU A 122 24.78 -23.23 1.58
N ASN A 123 24.71 -22.38 2.60
CA ASN A 123 25.89 -21.89 3.32
C ASN A 123 26.61 -22.99 4.11
N GLU A 124 25.87 -23.90 4.72
CA GLU A 124 26.43 -25.04 5.46
C GLU A 124 27.10 -26.07 4.54
N ASN A 125 26.51 -26.32 3.37
CA ASN A 125 26.95 -27.40 2.49
C ASN A 125 27.89 -26.93 1.36
N LEU A 126 28.00 -25.62 1.12
CA LEU A 126 28.88 -25.02 0.11
C LEU A 126 29.78 -23.95 0.76
N GLU A 127 30.58 -24.34 1.74
CA GLU A 127 31.41 -23.44 2.59
C GLU A 127 32.31 -22.47 1.80
N ASN A 128 32.73 -22.86 0.59
CA ASN A 128 33.52 -22.00 -0.31
C ASN A 128 32.73 -20.80 -0.87
N PHE A 129 31.42 -20.77 -0.67
CA PHE A 129 30.49 -19.78 -1.20
C PHE A 129 29.54 -19.27 -0.12
N ASN A 130 29.90 -18.16 0.51
CA ASN A 130 29.09 -17.57 1.57
C ASN A 130 28.03 -16.60 1.00
N ILE A 131 26.75 -16.96 1.18
CA ILE A 131 25.60 -16.10 0.94
C ILE A 131 25.34 -15.28 2.21
N SER A 132 25.78 -14.02 2.20
CA SER A 132 25.49 -13.09 3.30
C SER A 132 24.00 -12.99 3.58
N ASN A 133 23.62 -12.86 4.87
CA ASN A 133 22.23 -12.67 5.30
C ASN A 133 21.52 -11.51 4.58
N ASP A 134 22.28 -10.47 4.21
CA ASP A 134 21.80 -9.27 3.51
C ASP A 134 21.52 -9.47 2.01
N ILE A 135 21.88 -10.63 1.44
CA ILE A 135 21.80 -10.93 -0.01
C ILE A 135 20.75 -12.01 -0.24
N GLU A 136 19.78 -11.73 -1.11
CA GLU A 136 18.83 -12.75 -1.60
C GLU A 136 19.55 -13.79 -2.46
N ILE A 137 19.09 -15.04 -2.45
CA ILE A 137 19.73 -16.12 -3.20
C ILE A 137 19.75 -15.80 -4.70
N GLU A 138 18.70 -15.18 -5.24
CA GLU A 138 18.67 -14.67 -6.62
C GLU A 138 19.84 -13.71 -6.91
N ASP A 139 20.06 -12.73 -6.03
CA ASP A 139 21.13 -11.74 -6.19
C ASP A 139 22.52 -12.41 -6.12
N PHE A 140 22.68 -13.37 -5.23
CA PHE A 140 23.91 -14.17 -5.12
C PHE A 140 24.16 -15.01 -6.38
N LEU A 141 23.15 -15.73 -6.88
CA LEU A 141 23.27 -16.50 -8.11
C LEU A 141 23.60 -15.58 -9.30
N ASN A 142 23.00 -14.39 -9.38
CA ASN A 142 23.32 -13.40 -10.42
C ASN A 142 24.79 -12.92 -10.31
N GLN A 143 25.31 -12.76 -9.10
CA GLN A 143 26.73 -12.40 -8.87
C GLN A 143 27.66 -13.52 -9.32
N ILE A 144 27.39 -14.76 -8.90
CA ILE A 144 28.17 -15.94 -9.30
C ILE A 144 28.14 -16.10 -10.82
N ALA A 145 26.96 -16.05 -11.43
CA ALA A 145 26.76 -16.18 -12.86
C ALA A 145 27.41 -15.08 -13.71
N SER A 146 27.77 -13.95 -13.08
CA SER A 146 28.53 -12.88 -13.73
C SER A 146 30.04 -13.19 -13.84
N ASN A 147 30.53 -14.23 -13.16
CA ASN A 147 31.91 -14.73 -13.24
C ASN A 147 31.94 -16.19 -13.70
N GLU A 148 32.47 -16.45 -14.90
CA GLU A 148 32.48 -17.78 -15.52
C GLU A 148 33.13 -18.86 -14.63
N ASN A 149 34.25 -18.55 -13.97
CA ASN A 149 34.96 -19.52 -13.13
C ASN A 149 34.19 -19.80 -11.84
N ALA A 150 33.68 -18.75 -11.19
CA ALA A 150 32.87 -18.90 -9.99
C ALA A 150 31.59 -19.68 -10.29
N PHE A 151 30.93 -19.39 -11.42
CA PHE A 151 29.73 -20.10 -11.88
C PHE A 151 30.00 -21.57 -12.16
N LYS A 152 31.07 -21.91 -12.89
CA LYS A 152 31.44 -23.31 -13.17
C LYS A 152 31.74 -24.08 -11.89
N GLN A 153 32.51 -23.46 -10.98
CA GLN A 153 32.85 -24.07 -9.70
C GLN A 153 31.61 -24.27 -8.83
N TYR A 154 30.81 -23.22 -8.62
CA TYR A 154 29.56 -23.30 -7.86
C TYR A 154 28.58 -24.29 -8.46
N SER A 155 28.38 -24.27 -9.78
CA SER A 155 27.46 -25.19 -10.46
C SER A 155 27.92 -26.63 -10.29
N LYS A 156 29.24 -26.89 -10.40
CA LYS A 156 29.80 -28.23 -10.17
C LYS A 156 29.61 -28.66 -8.73
N ASP A 157 29.93 -27.81 -7.76
CA ASP A 157 29.82 -28.15 -6.34
C ASP A 157 28.36 -28.31 -5.90
N PHE A 158 27.47 -27.46 -6.39
CA PHE A 158 26.02 -27.57 -6.18
C PHE A 158 25.45 -28.82 -6.85
N LEU A 159 25.80 -29.11 -8.11
CA LEU A 159 25.33 -30.32 -8.79
C LEU A 159 25.89 -31.57 -8.11
N ASN A 160 27.15 -31.57 -7.69
CA ASN A 160 27.71 -32.64 -6.88
C ASN A 160 26.93 -32.80 -5.57
N LEU A 161 26.62 -31.73 -4.82
CA LEU A 161 25.79 -31.81 -3.62
C LEU A 161 24.38 -32.35 -3.91
N TYR A 162 23.78 -31.88 -5.02
CA TYR A 162 22.44 -32.27 -5.47
C TYR A 162 22.41 -33.71 -6.04
N GLU A 163 23.55 -34.22 -6.55
CA GLU A 163 23.67 -35.52 -7.20
C GLU A 163 24.33 -36.61 -6.32
N SER A 164 25.30 -36.27 -5.47
CA SER A 164 25.95 -37.17 -4.49
C SER A 164 24.99 -37.64 -3.41
N SER A 165 23.93 -36.87 -3.18
CA SER A 165 22.72 -37.24 -2.44
C SER A 165 21.73 -38.09 -3.27
N THR A 166 22.08 -38.54 -4.47
CA THR A 166 21.18 -39.29 -5.37
C THR A 166 21.80 -40.43 -6.19
N PHE A 167 23.11 -40.68 -6.12
CA PHE A 167 23.74 -41.74 -6.92
C PHE A 167 24.79 -42.57 -6.14
N LYS A 168 24.31 -43.51 -5.33
CA LYS A 168 24.90 -44.87 -5.29
C LYS A 168 24.02 -45.82 -6.11
N PRO A 169 24.60 -46.74 -6.89
CA PRO A 169 23.85 -47.59 -7.81
C PRO A 169 23.08 -48.68 -7.05
N LYS A 170 21.90 -48.32 -6.53
CA LYS A 170 20.69 -49.13 -6.28
C LYS A 170 19.76 -48.35 -5.34
N ASN A 171 18.73 -47.75 -5.94
CA ASN A 171 17.59 -47.00 -5.36
C ASN A 171 17.66 -45.49 -5.58
N LYS A 172 16.61 -44.99 -6.24
CA LYS A 172 16.47 -43.67 -6.87
C LYS A 172 15.94 -42.60 -5.89
N ILE A 173 16.32 -42.68 -4.61
CA ILE A 173 15.71 -41.93 -3.51
C ILE A 173 16.80 -41.59 -2.49
N GLU A 174 17.19 -40.32 -2.28
CA GLU A 174 17.97 -39.96 -1.07
C GLU A 174 17.91 -38.47 -0.66
N LEU A 175 18.00 -37.45 -1.54
CA LEU A 175 17.89 -36.03 -1.10
C LEU A 175 16.57 -35.73 -0.33
N LYS A 176 15.46 -36.32 -0.78
CA LYS A 176 14.14 -36.15 -0.14
C LYS A 176 14.06 -36.85 1.22
N ASP A 177 14.88 -37.88 1.46
CA ASP A 177 14.86 -38.64 2.70
C ASP A 177 15.91 -38.13 3.71
N GLU A 178 17.07 -37.63 3.25
CA GLU A 178 18.00 -36.85 4.07
C GLU A 178 17.34 -35.55 4.58
N ILE A 179 16.68 -34.79 3.70
CA ILE A 179 15.92 -33.60 4.10
C ILE A 179 14.79 -33.97 5.08
N LYS A 180 14.12 -35.12 4.91
CA LYS A 180 13.12 -35.61 5.88
C LYS A 180 13.71 -35.99 7.24
N ASN A 181 14.97 -36.44 7.27
CA ASN A 181 15.65 -36.86 8.48
C ASN A 181 16.29 -35.66 9.22
N SER A 182 16.69 -34.61 8.49
CA SER A 182 17.29 -33.39 9.05
C SER A 182 16.27 -32.33 9.45
N TYR A 183 15.07 -32.34 8.86
CA TYR A 183 14.00 -31.36 9.13
C TYR A 183 12.72 -32.09 9.54
N GLU A 184 12.17 -31.78 10.72
CA GLU A 184 10.95 -32.42 11.23
C GLU A 184 9.67 -31.92 10.51
N ASP A 185 9.67 -30.68 10.00
CA ASP A 185 8.51 -30.03 9.41
C ASP A 185 8.39 -30.32 7.89
N LYS A 186 7.23 -30.84 7.48
CA LYS A 186 6.93 -31.16 6.07
C LYS A 186 6.83 -29.93 5.17
N GLU A 187 6.44 -28.76 5.70
CA GLU A 187 6.43 -27.52 4.94
C GLU A 187 7.85 -27.02 4.69
N GLU A 188 8.72 -27.05 5.71
CA GLU A 188 10.15 -26.70 5.59
C GLU A 188 10.88 -27.61 4.59
N GLN A 189 10.64 -28.94 4.68
CA GLN A 189 11.18 -29.91 3.72
C GLN A 189 10.78 -29.57 2.28
N LYS A 190 9.51 -29.20 2.09
CA LYS A 190 8.97 -28.86 0.78
C LYS A 190 9.55 -27.54 0.27
N GLU A 191 9.63 -26.53 1.12
CA GLU A 191 10.21 -25.22 0.81
C GLU A 191 11.67 -25.34 0.36
N LEU A 192 12.48 -26.07 1.14
CA LEU A 192 13.88 -26.35 0.79
C LEU A 192 13.99 -27.09 -0.55
N PHE A 193 13.16 -28.10 -0.78
CA PHE A 193 13.20 -28.88 -2.02
C PHE A 193 12.77 -28.08 -3.25
N ASP A 194 11.73 -27.26 -3.13
CA ASP A 194 11.28 -26.36 -4.20
C ASP A 194 12.36 -25.29 -4.49
N GLY A 195 13.03 -24.80 -3.44
CA GLY A 195 14.19 -23.93 -3.53
C GLY A 195 15.38 -24.55 -4.29
N LEU A 196 15.83 -25.73 -3.86
CA LEU A 196 16.96 -26.46 -4.49
C LEU A 196 16.67 -26.79 -5.97
N LYS A 197 15.44 -27.21 -6.30
CA LYS A 197 15.01 -27.41 -7.69
C LYS A 197 15.11 -26.13 -8.51
N THR A 198 14.71 -25.00 -7.93
CA THR A 198 14.77 -23.71 -8.60
C THR A 198 16.21 -23.29 -8.85
N VAL A 199 17.11 -23.47 -7.86
CA VAL A 199 18.56 -23.25 -8.04
C VAL A 199 19.10 -24.14 -9.17
N LYS A 200 18.82 -25.45 -9.17
CA LYS A 200 19.24 -26.36 -10.24
C LYS A 200 18.78 -25.88 -11.62
N LYS A 201 17.48 -25.59 -11.75
CA LYS A 201 16.90 -25.11 -13.01
C LYS A 201 17.59 -23.84 -13.50
N ILE A 202 17.86 -22.89 -12.59
CA ILE A 202 18.55 -21.64 -12.91
C ILE A 202 19.96 -21.89 -13.45
N LEU A 203 20.74 -22.75 -12.77
CA LEU A 203 22.09 -23.08 -13.18
C LEU A 203 22.09 -23.76 -14.56
N GLU A 204 21.21 -24.75 -14.78
CA GLU A 204 21.07 -25.43 -16.08
C GLU A 204 20.62 -24.50 -17.21
N GLU A 205 19.65 -23.62 -16.95
CA GLU A 205 19.18 -22.66 -17.93
C GLU A 205 20.27 -21.65 -18.28
N PHE A 206 21.05 -21.21 -17.31
CA PHE A 206 22.15 -20.29 -17.53
C PHE A 206 23.31 -20.92 -18.29
N ASP A 207 23.69 -22.15 -17.95
CA ASP A 207 24.69 -22.91 -18.69
C ASP A 207 24.24 -23.10 -20.16
N LYS A 208 22.96 -23.44 -20.37
CA LYS A 208 22.36 -23.50 -21.71
C LYS A 208 22.42 -22.15 -22.43
N GLN A 209 22.14 -21.04 -21.76
CA GLN A 209 22.26 -19.70 -22.34
C GLN A 209 23.72 -19.37 -22.72
N GLN A 210 24.70 -19.74 -21.90
CA GLN A 210 26.12 -19.58 -22.23
C GLN A 210 26.52 -20.43 -23.45
N ASN A 211 26.07 -21.69 -23.51
CA ASN A 211 26.26 -22.58 -24.64
C ASN A 211 25.59 -22.06 -25.93
N GLN A 212 24.53 -21.25 -25.80
CA GLN A 212 23.87 -20.56 -26.91
C GLN A 212 24.54 -19.21 -27.28
N GLY A 213 25.64 -18.84 -26.61
CA GLY A 213 26.44 -17.65 -26.90
C GLY A 213 26.03 -16.39 -26.13
N ASN A 214 25.22 -16.50 -25.06
CA ASN A 214 25.00 -15.40 -24.13
C ASN A 214 26.12 -15.41 -23.08
N LEU A 215 27.16 -14.61 -23.30
CA LEU A 215 28.37 -14.62 -22.46
C LEU A 215 28.52 -13.33 -21.64
N PRO A 216 29.28 -13.35 -20.53
CA PRO A 216 29.63 -12.14 -19.79
C PRO A 216 30.41 -11.14 -20.64
N ARG A 217 30.29 -9.85 -20.34
CA ARG A 217 31.05 -8.76 -20.97
C ARG A 217 32.56 -8.99 -20.95
N ALA A 218 33.09 -9.55 -19.86
CA ALA A 218 34.51 -9.86 -19.72
C ALA A 218 34.98 -10.92 -20.74
N LYS A 219 34.15 -11.94 -20.99
CA LYS A 219 34.44 -12.98 -21.98
C LYS A 219 34.48 -12.41 -23.40
N TYR A 220 33.52 -11.54 -23.72
CA TYR A 220 33.53 -10.78 -24.97
C TYR A 220 34.85 -10.01 -25.18
N PHE A 221 35.43 -9.41 -24.12
CA PHE A 221 36.73 -8.72 -24.24
C PHE A 221 37.90 -9.66 -24.56
N LEU A 222 37.87 -10.90 -24.04
CA LEU A 222 38.87 -11.91 -24.39
C LEU A 222 38.70 -12.35 -25.85
N GLU A 223 37.47 -12.60 -26.28
CA GLU A 223 37.17 -13.04 -27.65
C GLU A 223 37.54 -12.00 -28.70
N ILE A 224 37.22 -10.71 -28.48
CA ILE A 224 37.64 -9.66 -29.43
C ILE A 224 39.15 -9.48 -29.44
N LYS A 225 39.84 -9.68 -28.30
CA LYS A 225 41.31 -9.57 -28.25
C LYS A 225 41.95 -10.68 -29.09
N GLU A 226 41.48 -11.92 -28.95
CA GLU A 226 41.94 -13.03 -29.77
C GLU A 226 41.56 -12.87 -31.25
N GLU A 227 40.34 -12.42 -31.56
CA GLU A 227 39.91 -12.15 -32.94
C GLU A 227 40.77 -11.06 -33.60
N ILE A 228 41.05 -9.95 -32.89
CA ILE A 228 41.93 -8.89 -33.37
C ILE A 228 43.32 -9.46 -33.67
N LYS A 229 43.86 -10.31 -32.79
CA LYS A 229 45.20 -10.90 -32.92
C LYS A 229 45.32 -11.91 -34.06
N THR A 230 44.29 -12.71 -34.29
CA THR A 230 44.34 -13.87 -35.20
C THR A 230 43.76 -13.59 -36.59
N ASN A 231 42.82 -12.66 -36.73
CA ASN A 231 42.18 -12.35 -38.00
C ASN A 231 43.08 -11.48 -38.89
N SER A 232 43.49 -12.05 -40.03
CA SER A 232 44.41 -11.40 -40.99
C SER A 232 43.86 -10.09 -41.57
N ASN A 233 42.55 -9.99 -41.82
CA ASN A 233 41.93 -8.77 -42.36
C ASN A 233 41.98 -7.62 -41.33
N ILE A 234 41.74 -7.94 -40.06
CA ILE A 234 41.84 -6.96 -38.96
C ILE A 234 43.30 -6.52 -38.79
N GLN A 235 44.24 -7.47 -38.74
CA GLN A 235 45.66 -7.18 -38.62
C GLN A 235 46.19 -6.31 -39.77
N ASN A 236 45.80 -6.63 -41.01
CA ASN A 236 46.15 -5.84 -42.18
C ASN A 236 45.56 -4.41 -42.10
N PHE A 237 44.31 -4.28 -41.65
CA PHE A 237 43.70 -2.97 -41.43
C PHE A 237 44.47 -2.13 -40.39
N LEU A 238 44.84 -2.73 -39.26
CA LEU A 238 45.59 -2.05 -38.20
C LEU A 238 46.99 -1.62 -38.67
N LYS A 239 47.73 -2.52 -39.33
CA LYS A 239 49.06 -2.24 -39.88
C LYS A 239 49.02 -1.13 -40.93
N ASN A 240 48.12 -1.21 -41.91
CA ASN A 240 47.98 -0.21 -42.96
C ASN A 240 47.53 1.16 -42.42
N SER A 241 46.89 1.18 -41.24
CA SER A 241 46.39 2.39 -40.59
C SER A 241 47.33 2.91 -39.49
N ASN A 242 48.51 2.30 -39.28
CA ASN A 242 49.43 2.62 -38.17
C ASN A 242 48.75 2.65 -36.79
N LEU A 243 47.84 1.70 -36.54
CA LEU A 243 47.13 1.58 -35.28
C LEU A 243 47.74 0.48 -34.42
N GLU A 244 48.00 0.79 -33.16
CA GLU A 244 48.51 -0.17 -32.19
C GLU A 244 47.40 -1.11 -31.70
N GLU A 245 47.65 -2.42 -31.79
CA GLU A 245 46.69 -3.47 -31.50
C GLU A 245 46.04 -3.33 -30.12
N GLU A 246 46.88 -3.20 -29.08
CA GLU A 246 46.42 -3.13 -27.69
C GLU A 246 45.56 -1.88 -27.43
N LYS A 247 45.97 -0.73 -27.98
CA LYS A 247 45.23 0.53 -27.86
C LYS A 247 43.85 0.44 -28.50
N ILE A 248 43.76 -0.17 -29.69
CA ILE A 248 42.47 -0.34 -30.38
C ILE A 248 41.59 -1.36 -29.67
N ASN A 249 42.15 -2.46 -29.16
CA ASN A 249 41.41 -3.42 -28.37
C ASN A 249 40.79 -2.77 -27.12
N ASN A 250 41.58 -1.99 -26.37
CA ASN A 250 41.10 -1.25 -25.20
C ASN A 250 40.04 -0.21 -25.58
N LEU A 251 40.27 0.55 -26.65
CA LEU A 251 39.31 1.56 -27.14
C LEU A 251 37.97 0.92 -27.48
N ILE A 252 37.96 -0.16 -28.26
CA ILE A 252 36.76 -0.91 -28.64
C ILE A 252 36.06 -1.43 -27.37
N GLY A 253 36.79 -2.06 -26.45
CA GLY A 253 36.25 -2.58 -25.20
C GLY A 253 35.58 -1.50 -24.35
N ASN A 254 36.25 -0.37 -24.13
CA ASN A 254 35.76 0.74 -23.31
C ASN A 254 34.51 1.40 -23.91
N ILE A 255 34.50 1.73 -25.20
CA ILE A 255 33.30 2.31 -25.83
C ILE A 255 32.18 1.27 -25.96
N SER A 256 32.54 -0.02 -26.02
CA SER A 256 31.60 -1.13 -25.92
C SER A 256 30.94 -1.25 -24.55
N ASN A 257 31.42 -0.58 -23.51
CA ASN A 257 30.71 -0.49 -22.22
C ASN A 257 29.66 0.63 -22.16
N PHE A 258 29.73 1.64 -23.03
CA PHE A 258 28.73 2.71 -23.03
C PHE A 258 27.32 2.18 -23.26
N GLN A 259 26.39 2.63 -22.42
CA GLN A 259 24.96 2.36 -22.60
C GLN A 259 24.41 3.35 -23.64
N LEU A 260 23.13 3.16 -24.01
CA LEU A 260 22.49 4.06 -24.97
C LEU A 260 22.43 5.52 -24.46
N LYS A 261 22.38 5.73 -23.14
CA LYS A 261 22.21 7.06 -22.55
C LYS A 261 23.44 7.94 -22.79
N GLU A 262 24.65 7.39 -22.72
CA GLU A 262 25.91 8.09 -23.02
C GLU A 262 25.99 8.45 -24.50
N LEU A 263 25.78 7.47 -25.37
CA LEU A 263 25.86 7.66 -26.82
C LEU A 263 24.83 8.68 -27.32
N ARG A 264 23.61 8.69 -26.76
CA ARG A 264 22.62 9.72 -27.05
C ARG A 264 23.07 11.11 -26.60
N ARG A 265 23.73 11.25 -25.44
CA ARG A 265 24.24 12.56 -25.01
C ARG A 265 25.28 13.12 -25.99
N TYR A 266 26.02 12.25 -26.67
CA TYR A 266 26.97 12.67 -27.70
C TYR A 266 26.26 13.09 -28.99
N PHE A 267 25.45 12.19 -29.55
CA PHE A 267 24.86 12.35 -30.90
C PHE A 267 23.54 13.12 -30.97
N ASN A 268 22.84 13.33 -29.85
CA ASN A 268 21.59 14.09 -29.85
C ASN A 268 21.87 15.59 -29.82
N ASP A 269 22.49 16.07 -30.89
CA ASP A 269 22.89 17.45 -31.12
C ASP A 269 22.27 17.96 -32.43
N LYS A 270 21.80 19.20 -32.43
CA LYS A 270 21.19 19.82 -33.63
C LYS A 270 22.23 20.01 -34.74
N GLU A 271 23.48 20.24 -34.36
CA GLU A 271 24.58 20.40 -35.33
C GLU A 271 24.90 19.08 -36.05
N MET A 272 24.58 17.93 -35.43
CA MET A 272 24.86 16.61 -36.00
C MET A 272 23.74 16.06 -36.90
N VAL A 273 22.79 16.91 -37.31
CA VAL A 273 21.68 16.51 -38.20
C VAL A 273 22.18 16.19 -39.61
N GLN A 274 23.11 17.00 -40.13
CA GLN A 274 23.67 16.85 -41.48
C GLN A 274 24.87 15.88 -41.54
N GLY A 275 25.48 15.55 -40.39
CA GLY A 275 26.61 14.64 -40.31
C GLY A 275 27.16 14.52 -38.88
N ASP A 276 27.93 13.48 -38.61
CA ASP A 276 28.59 13.31 -37.32
C ASP A 276 29.76 14.29 -37.16
N ILE A 277 29.85 14.96 -36.00
CA ILE A 277 30.88 15.95 -35.70
C ILE A 277 31.72 15.48 -34.51
N TRP A 278 33.04 15.53 -34.63
CA TRP A 278 33.95 15.18 -33.53
C TRP A 278 34.10 16.33 -32.55
N ILE A 279 33.68 16.09 -31.30
CA ILE A 279 33.82 17.03 -30.19
C ILE A 279 34.46 16.31 -28.99
N GLU A 280 35.78 16.41 -28.86
CA GLU A 280 36.56 15.69 -27.85
C GLU A 280 36.12 16.03 -26.41
N ASN A 281 36.01 17.31 -26.09
CA ASN A 281 35.57 17.80 -24.77
C ASN A 281 34.17 17.31 -24.39
N LYS A 282 33.29 17.11 -25.38
CA LYS A 282 31.94 16.57 -25.14
C LYS A 282 32.01 15.10 -24.78
N LEU A 283 32.85 14.31 -25.45
CA LEU A 283 33.07 12.91 -25.11
C LEU A 283 33.65 12.78 -23.70
N HIS A 284 34.66 13.59 -23.35
CA HIS A 284 35.27 13.61 -22.01
C HIS A 284 34.22 13.82 -20.91
N LYS A 285 33.39 14.87 -21.03
CA LYS A 285 32.29 15.15 -20.08
C LYS A 285 31.29 14.00 -19.97
N ILE A 286 31.00 13.31 -21.07
CA ILE A 286 30.07 12.17 -21.09
C ILE A 286 30.66 10.97 -20.36
N VAL A 287 31.94 10.66 -20.60
CA VAL A 287 32.64 9.53 -19.93
C VAL A 287 32.81 9.82 -18.45
N TRP A 288 33.14 11.06 -18.08
CA TRP A 288 33.15 11.51 -16.68
C TRP A 288 31.82 11.25 -16.00
N ARG A 289 30.72 11.67 -16.65
CA ARG A 289 29.36 11.46 -16.12
C ARG A 289 28.95 9.98 -16.10
N PHE A 290 29.45 9.16 -17.03
CA PHE A 290 29.19 7.73 -17.05
C PHE A 290 29.75 7.06 -15.79
N ILE A 291 31.03 7.27 -15.50
CA ILE A 291 31.73 6.66 -14.36
C ILE A 291 31.21 7.19 -13.02
N THR A 292 31.05 8.51 -12.90
CA THR A 292 30.56 9.14 -11.65
C THR A 292 29.09 8.83 -11.33
N SER A 293 28.32 8.35 -12.31
CA SER A 293 26.92 7.94 -12.10
C SER A 293 26.74 6.52 -11.59
N TRP A 294 27.82 5.74 -11.46
CA TRP A 294 27.75 4.39 -10.95
C TRP A 294 27.31 4.38 -9.49
N HIS A 295 26.40 3.46 -9.16
CA HIS A 295 25.97 3.18 -7.79
C HIS A 295 26.63 1.85 -7.35
N PRO A 296 27.83 1.89 -6.75
CA PRO A 296 28.58 0.68 -6.36
C PRO A 296 27.90 -0.13 -5.26
N LYS A 297 26.86 0.40 -4.59
CA LYS A 297 26.26 -0.21 -3.39
C LYS A 297 27.36 -0.57 -2.37
N LYS A 298 27.42 -1.83 -1.88
CA LYS A 298 28.46 -2.33 -0.97
C LYS A 298 29.63 -3.04 -1.73
N ASP A 299 29.68 -2.97 -3.05
CA ASP A 299 30.76 -3.60 -3.83
C ASP A 299 32.03 -2.71 -3.80
N GLU A 300 32.98 -3.09 -2.95
CA GLU A 300 34.24 -2.39 -2.77
C GLU A 300 35.09 -2.38 -4.04
N THR A 301 34.99 -3.43 -4.88
CA THR A 301 35.73 -3.52 -6.14
C THR A 301 35.23 -2.48 -7.13
N ILE A 302 33.92 -2.35 -7.28
CA ILE A 302 33.31 -1.34 -8.16
C ILE A 302 33.62 0.07 -7.66
N LYS A 303 33.60 0.28 -6.33
CA LYS A 303 33.96 1.57 -5.73
C LYS A 303 35.42 1.93 -6.00
N LYS A 304 36.35 1.00 -5.79
CA LYS A 304 37.78 1.18 -6.09
C LYS A 304 38.02 1.48 -7.56
N ASN A 305 37.39 0.73 -8.46
CA ASN A 305 37.47 0.98 -9.91
C ASN A 305 36.94 2.36 -10.26
N GLN A 306 35.81 2.79 -9.69
CA GLN A 306 35.24 4.12 -9.94
C GLN A 306 36.23 5.22 -9.55
N ASP A 307 36.85 5.12 -8.37
CA ASP A 307 37.78 6.13 -7.85
C ASP A 307 39.07 6.18 -8.71
N GLU A 308 39.63 5.02 -9.08
CA GLU A 308 40.81 4.93 -9.96
C GLU A 308 40.51 5.54 -11.35
N LEU A 309 39.40 5.15 -11.97
CA LEU A 309 39.00 5.63 -13.29
C LEU A 309 38.76 7.15 -13.30
N THR A 310 38.15 7.67 -12.24
CA THR A 310 37.87 9.11 -12.11
C THR A 310 39.17 9.90 -11.95
N SER A 311 40.14 9.38 -11.18
CA SER A 311 41.47 9.97 -11.04
C SER A 311 42.22 10.01 -12.38
N ASN A 312 42.27 8.87 -13.08
CA ASN A 312 42.97 8.75 -14.36
C ASN A 312 42.35 9.66 -15.42
N LEU A 313 41.02 9.67 -15.54
CA LEU A 313 40.30 10.50 -16.51
C LEU A 313 40.49 12.00 -16.27
N LYS A 314 40.70 12.43 -15.02
CA LYS A 314 40.96 13.82 -14.68
C LYS A 314 42.29 14.33 -15.27
N ASN A 315 43.28 13.44 -15.39
CA ASN A 315 44.66 13.79 -15.74
C ASN A 315 45.06 13.40 -17.17
N SER A 316 44.15 12.81 -17.96
CA SER A 316 44.44 12.31 -19.31
C SER A 316 43.48 12.85 -20.36
N LYS A 317 43.93 12.90 -21.61
CA LYS A 317 43.03 13.16 -22.75
C LYS A 317 42.09 11.97 -22.94
N ILE A 318 40.91 12.22 -23.50
CA ILE A 318 39.86 11.18 -23.54
C ILE A 318 40.23 9.96 -24.38
N ILE A 319 40.93 10.14 -25.51
CA ILE A 319 41.36 8.99 -26.32
C ILE A 319 42.48 8.22 -25.63
N GLU A 320 43.43 8.93 -25.01
CA GLU A 320 44.49 8.32 -24.22
C GLU A 320 43.90 7.47 -23.08
N PHE A 321 42.97 8.03 -22.31
CA PHE A 321 42.23 7.32 -21.27
C PHE A 321 41.58 6.04 -21.81
N LEU A 322 40.83 6.12 -22.92
CA LEU A 322 40.10 4.98 -23.48
C LEU A 322 41.01 3.91 -24.10
N THR A 323 42.23 4.28 -24.53
CA THR A 323 43.20 3.34 -25.14
C THR A 323 44.11 2.68 -24.10
N GLN A 324 44.33 3.30 -22.95
CA GLN A 324 45.17 2.76 -21.86
C GLN A 324 44.36 2.03 -20.77
N THR A 325 43.07 2.33 -20.64
CA THR A 325 42.24 1.72 -19.59
C THR A 325 41.86 0.28 -19.93
N ASN A 326 42.08 -0.65 -19.01
CA ASN A 326 41.57 -2.02 -19.12
C ASN A 326 40.02 -2.01 -19.17
N PRO A 327 39.39 -2.51 -20.24
CA PRO A 327 37.94 -2.43 -20.42
C PRO A 327 37.13 -3.21 -19.38
N ASN A 328 37.73 -4.16 -18.65
CA ASN A 328 37.06 -4.81 -17.51
C ASN A 328 36.75 -3.84 -16.38
N LYS A 329 37.60 -2.81 -16.17
CA LYS A 329 37.36 -1.80 -15.14
C LYS A 329 36.17 -0.90 -15.48
N THR A 330 35.85 -0.74 -16.76
CA THR A 330 34.77 0.15 -17.23
C THR A 330 33.41 -0.54 -17.40
N ILE A 331 33.27 -1.80 -16.99
CA ILE A 331 31.98 -2.51 -16.99
C ILE A 331 31.05 -1.83 -15.97
N PRO A 332 29.90 -1.27 -16.39
CA PRO A 332 29.03 -0.54 -15.47
C PRO A 332 28.27 -1.50 -14.54
N PRO A 333 28.01 -1.10 -13.27
CA PRO A 333 27.14 -1.85 -12.36
C PRO A 333 25.67 -1.84 -12.80
N TYR A 334 24.83 -2.55 -12.06
CA TYR A 334 23.38 -2.51 -12.22
C TYR A 334 22.85 -1.06 -12.08
N ASP A 335 21.99 -0.64 -13.01
CA ASP A 335 21.34 0.67 -12.91
C ASP A 335 20.37 0.69 -11.72
N ASP A 336 20.63 1.54 -10.73
CA ASP A 336 19.72 1.78 -9.60
C ASP A 336 18.88 3.05 -9.84
N MET A 337 17.65 2.86 -10.32
CA MET A 337 16.68 3.95 -10.55
C MET A 337 15.71 4.14 -9.36
N ASN A 338 16.17 3.94 -8.13
CA ASN A 338 15.38 4.01 -6.90
C ASN A 338 14.62 5.35 -6.65
N ASN A 339 14.97 6.44 -7.34
CA ASN A 339 14.31 7.76 -7.17
C ASN A 339 13.47 8.18 -8.39
N ARG A 340 13.22 7.27 -9.34
CA ARG A 340 12.48 7.61 -10.56
C ARG A 340 10.96 7.54 -10.32
N GLY A 341 10.29 8.68 -10.48
CA GLY A 341 8.82 8.74 -10.39
C GLY A 341 8.30 8.43 -8.98
N ALA A 342 9.06 8.80 -7.95
CA ALA A 342 8.69 8.61 -6.56
C ALA A 342 7.30 9.20 -6.28
N VAL A 343 6.47 8.43 -5.57
CA VAL A 343 5.12 8.86 -5.18
C VAL A 343 5.25 10.07 -4.26
N LYS A 344 4.58 11.16 -4.61
CA LYS A 344 4.58 12.40 -3.83
C LYS A 344 3.65 12.29 -2.65
N CYS A 345 3.93 13.03 -1.58
CA CYS A 345 3.06 13.15 -0.42
C CYS A 345 1.68 13.68 -0.84
N GLN A 346 0.63 12.94 -0.51
CA GLN A 346 -0.77 13.25 -0.83
C GLN A 346 -1.52 13.95 0.31
N SER A 347 -0.83 14.32 1.40
CA SER A 347 -1.46 15.09 2.49
C SER A 347 -1.96 16.42 1.96
N LEU A 348 -3.16 16.79 2.37
CA LEU A 348 -3.80 18.06 2.09
C LEU A 348 -3.40 19.06 3.17
N ARG A 349 -3.03 20.27 2.74
CA ARG A 349 -2.69 21.42 3.59
C ARG A 349 -3.63 22.57 3.25
N LEU A 350 -3.85 23.50 4.17
CA LEU A 350 -4.66 24.68 3.89
C LEU A 350 -4.05 25.51 2.77
N ASN A 351 -4.89 25.98 1.85
CA ASN A 351 -4.46 26.85 0.77
C ASN A 351 -4.46 28.31 1.22
N LYS A 352 -3.26 28.91 1.20
CA LYS A 352 -3.06 30.32 1.57
C LYS A 352 -3.91 31.28 0.75
N ASN A 353 -3.98 31.10 -0.58
CA ASN A 353 -4.69 32.04 -1.46
C ASN A 353 -6.20 32.01 -1.20
N TYR A 354 -6.73 30.83 -0.88
CA TYR A 354 -8.13 30.69 -0.48
C TYR A 354 -8.40 31.42 0.84
N LEU A 355 -7.53 31.24 1.83
CA LEU A 355 -7.64 31.92 3.12
C LEU A 355 -7.52 33.44 3.01
N ASP A 356 -6.54 33.95 2.26
CA ASP A 356 -6.35 35.39 2.06
C ASP A 356 -7.59 36.05 1.43
N THR A 357 -8.38 35.28 0.66
CA THR A 357 -9.64 35.75 0.04
C THR A 357 -10.85 35.60 0.96
N HIS A 358 -11.02 34.44 1.59
CA HIS A 358 -12.25 34.05 2.29
C HIS A 358 -12.20 34.21 3.81
N LEU A 359 -11.00 34.38 4.38
CA LEU A 359 -10.77 34.67 5.79
C LEU A 359 -9.53 35.58 5.95
N PRO A 360 -9.54 36.85 5.49
CA PRO A 360 -8.32 37.66 5.40
C PRO A 360 -7.53 37.81 6.74
N ASN A 361 -8.23 37.81 7.87
CA ASN A 361 -7.66 37.92 9.22
C ASN A 361 -7.20 36.58 9.82
N TRP A 362 -7.07 35.52 9.01
CA TRP A 362 -6.80 34.16 9.48
C TRP A 362 -5.52 34.03 10.33
N ARG A 363 -4.47 34.82 10.09
CA ARG A 363 -3.24 34.82 10.91
C ARG A 363 -3.48 35.32 12.33
N LYS A 364 -4.22 36.43 12.44
CA LYS A 364 -4.63 37.00 13.72
C LYS A 364 -5.47 35.97 14.47
N ILE A 365 -6.49 35.42 13.82
CA ILE A 365 -7.37 34.39 14.40
C ILE A 365 -6.56 33.19 14.91
N ALA A 366 -5.67 32.64 14.08
CA ALA A 366 -4.85 31.49 14.45
C ALA A 366 -3.99 31.78 15.69
N ASN A 367 -3.30 32.92 15.72
CA ASN A 367 -2.41 33.27 16.83
C ASN A 367 -3.16 33.66 18.11
N THR A 368 -4.33 34.28 17.99
CA THR A 368 -5.15 34.67 19.13
C THR A 368 -5.82 33.46 19.79
N LEU A 369 -6.34 32.52 18.98
CA LEU A 369 -7.04 31.35 19.54
C LEU A 369 -6.11 30.20 19.94
N ALA A 370 -4.93 30.06 19.31
CA ALA A 370 -4.07 28.93 19.58
C ALA A 370 -3.33 29.06 20.92
N ASN A 371 -3.44 28.00 21.73
CA ASN A 371 -2.64 27.82 22.94
C ASN A 371 -1.17 27.46 22.60
N ASP A 372 -0.32 27.43 23.63
CA ASP A 372 1.12 27.18 23.45
C ASP A 372 1.45 25.75 23.01
N SER A 373 0.65 24.77 23.43
CA SER A 373 0.78 23.39 22.96
C SER A 373 0.64 23.28 21.44
N LEU A 374 -0.31 24.01 20.83
CA LEU A 374 -0.48 24.04 19.37
C LEU A 374 0.71 24.68 18.64
N LYS A 375 1.55 25.46 19.32
CA LYS A 375 2.73 26.14 18.75
C LYS A 375 4.01 25.28 18.79
N GLU A 376 3.98 24.12 19.44
CA GLU A 376 5.13 23.22 19.52
C GLU A 376 5.63 22.77 18.14
N ASN A 377 6.95 22.83 17.91
CA ASN A 377 7.63 22.27 16.74
C ASN A 377 7.08 22.69 15.35
N LEU A 378 6.39 23.83 15.26
CA LEU A 378 5.76 24.31 14.02
C LEU A 378 6.73 24.40 12.84
N LYS A 379 7.98 24.83 13.06
CA LYS A 379 9.01 24.92 12.01
C LYS A 379 9.31 23.56 11.37
N ASN A 380 9.36 22.48 12.16
CA ASN A 380 9.63 21.13 11.66
C ASN A 380 8.41 20.53 10.95
N CYS A 381 7.21 21.03 11.27
CA CYS A 381 5.93 20.55 10.74
C CYS A 381 5.45 21.33 9.50
N THR A 382 6.07 22.48 9.22
CA THR A 382 5.73 23.39 8.13
C THR A 382 6.70 23.20 6.98
N THR A 383 6.18 23.07 5.75
CA THR A 383 7.05 22.93 4.57
C THR A 383 7.85 24.22 4.34
N ASN A 384 9.04 24.12 3.75
CA ASN A 384 9.94 25.28 3.56
C ASN A 384 9.36 26.43 2.73
N LYS A 385 8.22 26.21 2.04
CA LYS A 385 7.54 27.21 1.20
C LYS A 385 6.20 27.65 1.79
N SER A 386 5.81 27.15 2.95
CA SER A 386 4.53 27.42 3.59
C SER A 386 4.71 28.40 4.74
N ASP A 387 3.67 29.20 4.95
CA ASP A 387 3.52 30.05 6.14
C ASP A 387 3.29 29.15 7.37
N ILE A 388 3.95 29.47 8.49
CA ILE A 388 3.85 28.72 9.75
C ILE A 388 2.45 28.86 10.35
N ASP A 389 1.84 30.05 10.23
CA ASP A 389 0.52 30.31 10.76
C ASP A 389 -0.54 29.42 10.08
N LEU A 390 -0.31 28.97 8.84
CA LEU A 390 -1.21 28.03 8.15
C LEU A 390 -1.24 26.69 8.86
N THR A 391 -0.06 26.20 9.27
CA THR A 391 0.03 24.96 10.04
C THR A 391 -0.66 25.13 11.40
N LEU A 392 -0.47 26.29 12.05
CA LEU A 392 -1.11 26.60 13.32
C LEU A 392 -2.65 26.63 13.21
N LEU A 393 -3.19 27.33 12.22
CA LEU A 393 -4.62 27.36 11.95
C LEU A 393 -5.15 25.96 11.64
N HIS A 394 -4.42 25.17 10.85
CA HIS A 394 -4.83 23.81 10.52
C HIS A 394 -4.83 22.89 11.74
N ARG A 395 -3.93 23.10 12.70
CA ARG A 395 -3.97 22.38 13.98
C ARG A 395 -5.19 22.79 14.80
N LEU A 396 -5.46 24.09 14.93
CA LEU A 396 -6.62 24.62 15.64
C LEU A 396 -7.94 24.01 15.11
N LEU A 397 -8.10 23.95 13.79
CA LEU A 397 -9.27 23.35 13.15
C LEU A 397 -9.38 21.83 13.36
N ASP A 398 -8.26 21.15 13.53
CA ASP A 398 -8.21 19.69 13.64
C ASP A 398 -8.05 19.18 15.07
N THR A 399 -7.99 20.09 16.05
CA THR A 399 -7.98 19.78 17.47
C THR A 399 -9.07 18.77 17.80
N SER A 400 -8.71 17.77 18.61
CA SER A 400 -9.66 16.74 19.04
C SER A 400 -10.82 17.39 19.79
N SER A 401 -12.06 16.96 19.51
CA SER A 401 -13.27 17.61 20.01
C SER A 401 -13.36 17.67 21.54
N SER A 402 -12.72 16.73 22.22
CA SER A 402 -12.64 16.62 23.68
C SER A 402 -11.76 17.69 24.34
N ILE A 403 -10.84 18.29 23.58
CA ILE A 403 -9.91 19.33 24.07
C ILE A 403 -10.01 20.63 23.27
N ASP A 404 -11.01 20.73 22.39
CA ASP A 404 -11.33 21.95 21.64
C ASP A 404 -12.16 22.89 22.52
N SER A 405 -11.48 23.84 23.18
CA SER A 405 -12.11 24.86 24.03
C SER A 405 -13.15 25.71 23.31
N TYR A 406 -13.07 25.82 21.99
CA TYR A 406 -13.94 26.68 21.19
C TYR A 406 -15.11 25.93 20.56
N LYS A 407 -15.11 24.60 20.59
CA LYS A 407 -16.14 23.73 20.01
C LYS A 407 -16.45 24.07 18.55
N LEU A 408 -15.41 24.25 17.74
CA LEU A 408 -15.50 24.76 16.35
C LEU A 408 -16.42 23.92 15.44
N ARG A 409 -16.61 22.64 15.79
CA ARG A 409 -17.48 21.70 15.07
C ARG A 409 -18.98 21.88 15.36
N GLU A 410 -19.35 22.62 16.40
CA GLU A 410 -20.75 22.94 16.73
C GLU A 410 -21.30 24.12 15.92
N TYR A 411 -20.43 24.83 15.20
CA TYR A 411 -20.80 25.98 14.37
C TYR A 411 -21.50 27.10 15.17
N ASN A 412 -21.09 27.29 16.42
CA ASN A 412 -21.44 28.44 17.27
C ASN A 412 -20.25 29.40 17.37
N ILE A 413 -20.49 30.62 17.84
CA ILE A 413 -19.46 31.65 18.04
C ILE A 413 -19.25 32.02 19.52
N GLU A 414 -20.11 31.54 20.41
CA GLU A 414 -20.17 31.96 21.81
C GLU A 414 -18.83 31.81 22.54
N ASN A 415 -18.09 30.74 22.25
CA ASN A 415 -16.82 30.44 22.93
C ASN A 415 -15.64 31.32 22.49
N TYR A 416 -15.78 32.15 21.44
CA TYR A 416 -14.68 32.97 20.91
C TYR A 416 -15.11 34.36 20.40
N ILE A 417 -16.38 34.73 20.57
CA ILE A 417 -16.89 36.04 20.14
C ILE A 417 -16.26 37.19 20.92
N ASP A 418 -16.05 37.02 22.22
CA ASP A 418 -15.44 38.04 23.07
C ASP A 418 -13.93 38.20 22.79
N ILE A 419 -13.31 37.16 22.23
CA ILE A 419 -11.88 37.12 21.91
C ILE A 419 -11.60 37.75 20.53
N LEU A 420 -12.39 37.38 19.51
CA LEU A 420 -12.16 37.83 18.14
C LEU A 420 -12.97 39.06 17.74
N GLY A 421 -14.04 39.36 18.47
CA GLY A 421 -15.08 40.30 18.05
C GLY A 421 -16.08 39.67 17.06
N LYS A 422 -17.26 40.29 16.96
CA LYS A 422 -18.40 39.75 16.21
C LYS A 422 -18.10 39.45 14.74
N ASP A 423 -17.42 40.36 14.04
CA ASP A 423 -17.19 40.25 12.59
C ASP A 423 -16.22 39.12 12.23
N ASP A 424 -15.09 39.03 12.94
CA ASP A 424 -14.10 37.97 12.71
C ASP A 424 -14.69 36.60 13.11
N SER A 425 -15.47 36.54 14.19
CA SER A 425 -16.15 35.31 14.62
C SER A 425 -17.18 34.81 13.60
N LEU A 426 -17.98 35.68 13.00
CA LEU A 426 -18.95 35.29 11.97
C LEU A 426 -18.25 34.78 10.70
N LYS A 427 -17.17 35.44 10.27
CA LYS A 427 -16.34 34.99 9.14
C LYS A 427 -15.67 33.65 9.44
N PHE A 428 -15.14 33.48 10.65
CA PHE A 428 -14.48 32.25 11.06
C PHE A 428 -15.46 31.09 11.13
N LYS A 429 -16.66 31.27 11.72
CA LYS A 429 -17.74 30.28 11.68
C LYS A 429 -18.10 29.83 10.27
N LYS A 430 -18.25 30.77 9.34
CA LYS A 430 -18.56 30.44 7.93
C LYS A 430 -17.43 29.63 7.30
N PHE A 431 -16.18 29.98 7.60
CA PHE A 431 -15.02 29.23 7.13
C PHE A 431 -14.95 27.83 7.74
N THR A 432 -15.14 27.67 9.06
CA THR A 432 -15.10 26.37 9.75
C THR A 432 -16.19 25.43 9.24
N GLN A 433 -17.41 25.94 9.03
CA GLN A 433 -18.49 25.20 8.36
C GLN A 433 -18.03 24.64 7.02
N ASN A 434 -17.55 25.50 6.12
CA ASN A 434 -17.09 25.07 4.80
C ASN A 434 -15.89 24.09 4.87
N TYR A 435 -14.97 24.29 5.83
CA TYR A 435 -13.84 23.40 6.08
C TYR A 435 -14.28 21.98 6.45
N TYR A 436 -15.13 21.83 7.47
CA TYR A 436 -15.57 20.51 7.94
C TYR A 436 -16.52 19.83 6.95
N GLU A 437 -17.34 20.60 6.23
CA GLU A 437 -18.16 20.09 5.14
C GLU A 437 -17.30 19.55 4.00
N THR A 438 -16.25 20.28 3.59
CA THR A 438 -15.32 19.83 2.54
C THR A 438 -14.60 18.54 2.97
N ILE A 439 -14.13 18.47 4.21
CA ILE A 439 -13.50 17.25 4.73
C ILE A 439 -14.47 16.06 4.66
N THR A 440 -15.70 16.25 5.13
CA THR A 440 -16.65 15.14 5.29
C THR A 440 -17.22 14.70 3.96
N LYS A 441 -17.68 15.65 3.12
CA LYS A 441 -18.39 15.38 1.86
C LYS A 441 -17.45 15.08 0.70
N LYS A 442 -16.21 15.60 0.70
CA LYS A 442 -15.29 15.49 -0.46
C LYS A 442 -13.99 14.75 -0.15
N VAL A 443 -13.28 15.11 0.92
CA VAL A 443 -11.98 14.49 1.23
C VAL A 443 -12.14 13.05 1.71
N ARG A 444 -12.96 12.82 2.74
CA ARG A 444 -13.19 11.48 3.32
C ARG A 444 -13.91 10.54 2.37
N THR A 445 -14.71 11.06 1.44
CA THR A 445 -15.35 10.29 0.35
C THR A 445 -14.43 10.07 -0.84
N GLY A 446 -13.32 10.81 -0.92
CA GLY A 446 -12.25 10.59 -1.89
C GLY A 446 -12.44 11.27 -3.25
N ILE A 447 -13.41 12.17 -3.35
CA ILE A 447 -13.76 12.96 -4.56
C ILE A 447 -13.26 14.41 -4.49
N TRP A 448 -12.42 14.74 -3.51
CA TRP A 448 -11.78 16.05 -3.43
C TRP A 448 -11.00 16.35 -4.71
N GLN A 449 -11.11 17.60 -5.15
CA GLN A 449 -10.40 18.14 -6.30
C GLN A 449 -9.63 19.40 -5.96
N LYS A 450 -8.61 19.69 -6.76
CA LYS A 450 -7.86 20.95 -6.66
C LYS A 450 -8.76 22.18 -6.81
N ALA A 451 -9.86 22.07 -7.56
CA ALA A 451 -10.83 23.15 -7.76
C ALA A 451 -11.66 23.49 -6.51
N ASP A 452 -11.70 22.61 -5.49
CA ASP A 452 -12.35 22.92 -4.21
C ASP A 452 -11.60 24.05 -3.46
N ASN A 453 -10.35 24.30 -3.84
CA ASN A 453 -9.49 25.45 -3.48
C ASN A 453 -9.15 25.63 -2.00
N ILE A 454 -9.92 25.15 -1.02
CA ILE A 454 -9.63 25.31 0.41
C ILE A 454 -8.37 24.55 0.86
N PHE A 455 -8.05 23.46 0.16
CA PHE A 455 -6.85 22.67 0.37
C PHE A 455 -5.92 22.72 -0.84
N GLU A 456 -4.64 22.46 -0.60
CA GLU A 456 -3.65 22.14 -1.62
C GLU A 456 -2.92 20.83 -1.29
N LEU A 457 -2.41 20.15 -2.32
CA LEU A 457 -1.59 18.95 -2.15
C LEU A 457 -0.19 19.34 -1.66
N CYS A 458 0.29 18.69 -0.60
CA CYS A 458 1.66 18.86 -0.12
C CYS A 458 2.68 18.60 -1.23
N ASN A 459 2.54 17.51 -2.00
CA ASN A 459 3.30 17.22 -3.22
C ASN A 459 4.85 17.16 -3.08
N HIS A 460 5.36 17.03 -1.85
CA HIS A 460 6.79 16.86 -1.57
C HIS A 460 7.22 15.39 -1.66
N ASN A 461 8.52 15.14 -1.93
CA ASN A 461 9.08 13.79 -1.93
C ASN A 461 9.12 13.21 -0.51
N PRO A 462 8.58 12.00 -0.29
CA PRO A 462 8.79 11.27 0.95
C PRO A 462 10.24 10.76 1.08
N PRO A 463 10.76 10.60 2.31
CA PRO A 463 12.06 9.98 2.56
C PRO A 463 12.01 8.46 2.32
N TYR A 464 13.18 7.86 2.09
CA TYR A 464 13.33 6.39 2.04
C TYR A 464 13.05 5.76 3.40
N LYS A 465 12.37 4.61 3.41
CA LYS A 465 12.00 3.91 4.66
C LYS A 465 13.21 3.54 5.52
N ASN A 466 14.29 3.07 4.88
CA ASN A 466 15.51 2.67 5.58
C ASN A 466 16.20 3.81 6.33
N ASN A 467 15.96 5.07 5.94
CA ASN A 467 16.53 6.22 6.63
C ASN A 467 15.64 6.70 7.80
N GLN A 468 14.51 6.01 8.05
CA GLN A 468 13.45 6.45 8.96
C GLN A 468 12.99 5.30 9.87
N ILE A 469 13.89 4.36 10.21
CA ILE A 469 13.57 3.20 11.03
C ILE A 469 13.06 3.64 12.40
N HIS A 470 13.77 4.55 13.07
CA HIS A 470 13.37 5.11 14.37
C HIS A 470 11.95 5.71 14.34
N THR A 471 11.55 6.41 13.27
CA THR A 471 10.20 6.98 13.11
C THR A 471 9.13 5.89 12.95
N LEU A 472 9.48 4.79 12.30
CA LEU A 472 8.57 3.67 12.09
C LEU A 472 8.38 2.85 13.37
N VAL A 473 9.43 2.70 14.19
CA VAL A 473 9.35 2.14 15.54
C VAL A 473 8.59 3.07 16.48
N SER A 474 8.84 4.38 16.40
CA SER A 474 8.09 5.42 17.15
C SER A 474 6.58 5.27 16.97
N ALA A 475 6.14 4.99 15.73
CA ALA A 475 4.72 4.81 15.42
C ALA A 475 4.10 3.55 16.05
N ILE A 476 4.88 2.48 16.28
CA ILE A 476 4.41 1.26 16.96
C ILE A 476 4.30 1.52 18.46
N LEU A 477 5.35 2.09 19.05
CA LEU A 477 5.40 2.33 20.50
C LEU A 477 4.54 3.52 20.95
N GLY A 478 4.12 4.35 19.99
CA GLY A 478 3.28 5.52 20.25
C GLY A 478 4.02 6.68 20.92
N VAL A 479 5.36 6.72 20.80
CA VAL A 479 6.23 7.74 21.39
C VAL A 479 7.27 8.22 20.38
N GLU A 480 7.76 9.44 20.55
CA GLU A 480 8.82 9.98 19.69
C GLU A 480 10.18 9.41 20.10
N ILE A 481 10.89 8.80 19.13
CA ILE A 481 12.20 8.18 19.34
C ILE A 481 13.20 8.83 18.39
N SER A 482 14.29 9.36 18.95
CA SER A 482 15.40 9.88 18.16
C SER A 482 16.19 8.75 17.51
N ASP A 483 16.90 9.05 16.41
CA ASP A 483 17.79 8.08 15.76
C ASP A 483 18.87 7.55 16.72
N THR A 484 19.39 8.41 17.60
CA THR A 484 20.38 8.03 18.62
C THR A 484 19.82 7.06 19.65
N LYS A 485 18.62 7.32 20.18
CA LYS A 485 17.99 6.46 21.17
C LYS A 485 17.56 5.12 20.57
N PHE A 486 17.20 5.10 19.29
CA PHE A 486 16.93 3.88 18.56
C PHE A 486 18.18 3.01 18.38
N LYS A 487 19.35 3.59 18.04
CA LYS A 487 20.61 2.82 17.98
C LYS A 487 20.99 2.21 19.32
N GLU A 488 20.82 2.97 20.41
CA GLU A 488 21.01 2.43 21.76
C GLU A 488 20.08 1.24 22.02
N PHE A 489 18.78 1.34 21.68
CA PHE A 489 17.83 0.22 21.80
C PHE A 489 18.30 -1.02 21.03
N GLU A 490 18.78 -0.83 19.81
CA GLU A 490 19.26 -1.91 18.94
C GLU A 490 20.45 -2.66 19.56
N GLU A 491 21.38 -1.92 20.15
CA GLU A 491 22.58 -2.45 20.79
C GLU A 491 22.28 -3.09 22.16
N THR A 492 21.45 -2.46 22.99
CA THR A 492 21.32 -2.83 24.40
C THR A 492 20.15 -3.74 24.74
N LEU A 493 19.10 -3.78 23.91
CA LEU A 493 17.91 -4.58 24.20
C LEU A 493 17.56 -5.51 23.04
N TRP A 494 17.48 -4.98 21.82
CA TRP A 494 17.04 -5.75 20.64
C TRP A 494 17.90 -6.99 20.38
N ASN A 495 19.22 -6.81 20.39
CA ASN A 495 20.20 -7.87 20.13
C ASN A 495 20.76 -8.56 21.38
N LYS A 496 20.48 -7.99 22.57
CA LYS A 496 21.03 -8.49 23.83
C LYS A 496 20.30 -9.75 24.30
N LYS A 497 21.08 -10.66 24.90
CA LYS A 497 20.57 -11.93 25.42
C LYS A 497 20.02 -11.72 26.84
N PHE A 498 18.77 -12.13 27.06
CA PHE A 498 18.12 -12.21 28.38
C PHE A 498 17.85 -13.68 28.70
N GLY A 499 18.60 -14.25 29.63
CA GLY A 499 18.64 -15.69 29.85
C GLY A 499 19.12 -16.43 28.59
N ASN A 500 18.28 -17.30 28.02
CA ASN A 500 18.54 -18.02 26.76
C ASN A 500 17.83 -17.42 25.53
N LYS A 501 17.17 -16.28 25.66
CA LYS A 501 16.34 -15.69 24.59
C LYS A 501 16.84 -14.29 24.20
N LYS A 502 16.52 -13.87 22.98
CA LYS A 502 16.73 -12.51 22.47
C LYS A 502 15.40 -11.93 22.00
N LEU A 503 15.21 -10.62 22.15
CA LEU A 503 14.00 -9.94 21.69
C LEU A 503 13.82 -10.09 20.17
N VAL A 504 14.90 -9.94 19.41
CA VAL A 504 14.89 -10.14 17.94
C VAL A 504 14.37 -11.53 17.55
N ASN A 505 14.80 -12.59 18.22
CA ASN A 505 14.36 -13.97 17.92
C ASN A 505 12.90 -14.19 18.32
N TYR A 506 12.46 -13.62 19.44
CA TYR A 506 11.05 -13.68 19.83
C TYR A 506 10.16 -13.03 18.77
N CYS A 507 10.52 -11.83 18.34
CA CYS A 507 9.78 -11.10 17.32
C CYS A 507 9.83 -11.79 15.94
N LYS A 508 10.98 -12.38 15.56
CA LYS A 508 11.16 -13.20 14.34
C LYS A 508 10.14 -14.33 14.29
N ASN A 509 10.12 -15.15 15.35
CA ASN A 509 9.28 -16.34 15.39
C ASN A 509 7.78 -15.97 15.35
N ILE A 510 7.39 -14.85 15.96
CA ILE A 510 5.99 -14.35 15.84
C ILE A 510 5.67 -13.94 14.40
N GLU A 511 6.59 -13.24 13.72
CA GLU A 511 6.40 -12.84 12.33
C GLU A 511 6.27 -14.05 11.38
N GLU A 512 7.02 -15.12 11.64
CA GLU A 512 6.93 -16.37 10.89
C GLU A 512 5.53 -17.01 11.03
N ILE A 513 5.01 -17.16 12.25
CA ILE A 513 3.64 -17.64 12.47
C ILE A 513 2.63 -16.71 11.80
N ARG A 514 2.81 -15.38 11.91
CA ARG A 514 1.92 -14.40 11.28
C ARG A 514 1.89 -14.56 9.75
N LYS A 515 3.05 -14.79 9.11
CA LYS A 515 3.14 -15.03 7.67
C LYS A 515 2.48 -16.36 7.28
N ARG A 516 2.73 -17.44 8.03
CA ARG A 516 2.14 -18.77 7.81
C ARG A 516 0.61 -18.73 7.89
N LYS A 517 0.04 -18.02 8.88
CA LYS A 517 -1.43 -17.93 9.09
C LYS A 517 -2.09 -16.79 8.32
N GLY A 518 -1.34 -15.80 7.85
CA GLY A 518 -1.83 -14.69 7.04
C GLY A 518 -2.95 -13.89 7.74
N ASN A 519 -4.06 -13.66 7.04
CA ASN A 519 -5.20 -12.89 7.57
C ASN A 519 -5.91 -13.60 8.75
N LEU A 520 -5.70 -14.90 8.93
CA LEU A 520 -6.30 -15.68 10.01
C LEU A 520 -5.48 -15.62 11.30
N PHE A 521 -4.32 -14.96 11.32
CA PHE A 521 -3.43 -14.95 12.48
C PHE A 521 -4.12 -14.54 13.79
N LYS A 522 -5.03 -13.55 13.74
CA LYS A 522 -5.79 -13.13 14.92
C LYS A 522 -6.71 -14.25 15.44
N LEU A 523 -7.52 -14.82 14.54
CA LEU A 523 -8.44 -15.92 14.87
C LEU A 523 -7.66 -17.13 15.39
N TYR A 524 -6.53 -17.44 14.77
CA TYR A 524 -5.66 -18.52 15.19
C TYR A 524 -5.14 -18.35 16.62
N ILE A 525 -4.73 -17.14 17.02
CA ILE A 525 -4.35 -16.87 18.42
C ILE A 525 -5.53 -17.13 19.37
N GLU A 526 -6.73 -16.73 18.98
CA GLU A 526 -7.95 -16.93 19.78
C GLU A 526 -8.29 -18.44 19.89
N GLU A 527 -8.25 -19.17 18.78
CA GLU A 527 -8.45 -20.63 18.73
C GLU A 527 -7.43 -21.38 19.61
N LEU A 528 -6.15 -21.01 19.56
CA LEU A 528 -5.11 -21.62 20.39
C LEU A 528 -5.38 -21.50 21.90
N LYS A 529 -6.15 -20.50 22.34
CA LYS A 529 -6.52 -20.35 23.77
C LYS A 529 -7.61 -21.33 24.20
N GLU A 530 -8.39 -21.88 23.26
CA GLU A 530 -9.53 -22.75 23.54
C GLU A 530 -9.24 -24.23 23.21
N ILE A 531 -8.12 -24.53 22.54
CA ILE A 531 -7.76 -25.90 22.16
C ILE A 531 -7.35 -26.73 23.39
N GLU A 532 -8.14 -27.75 23.71
CA GLU A 532 -7.85 -28.68 24.81
C GLU A 532 -6.74 -29.69 24.49
N LYS A 533 -6.60 -30.11 23.22
CA LYS A 533 -5.64 -31.13 22.77
C LYS A 533 -4.82 -30.63 21.59
N PRO A 534 -3.80 -29.77 21.83
CA PRO A 534 -2.97 -29.25 20.77
C PRO A 534 -2.00 -30.29 20.23
N ASP A 535 -1.77 -30.27 18.91
CA ASP A 535 -0.69 -31.04 18.28
C ASP A 535 0.71 -30.47 18.63
N SER A 536 1.77 -31.10 18.13
CA SER A 536 3.15 -30.70 18.46
C SER A 536 3.50 -29.28 17.97
N GLU A 537 2.97 -28.88 16.82
CA GLU A 537 3.21 -27.56 16.23
C GLU A 537 2.42 -26.49 17.00
N GLN A 538 1.15 -26.77 17.30
CA GLN A 538 0.28 -25.93 18.11
C GLN A 538 0.85 -25.74 19.53
N LYS A 539 1.46 -26.77 20.13
CA LYS A 539 2.16 -26.63 21.43
C LYS A 539 3.34 -25.66 21.36
N LYS A 540 4.13 -25.68 20.26
CA LYS A 540 5.22 -24.72 20.04
C LYS A 540 4.66 -23.31 19.90
N ASP A 541 3.62 -23.14 19.08
CA ASP A 541 2.94 -21.85 18.86
C ASP A 541 2.33 -21.30 20.16
N ILE A 542 1.62 -22.12 20.95
CA ILE A 542 1.06 -21.75 22.25
C ILE A 542 2.17 -21.23 23.17
N ASN A 543 3.29 -21.92 23.28
CA ASN A 543 4.40 -21.49 24.14
C ASN A 543 5.00 -20.16 23.72
N LEU A 544 5.02 -19.86 22.42
CA LEU A 544 5.51 -18.58 21.89
C LEU A 544 4.50 -17.45 22.08
N LEU A 545 3.21 -17.74 21.93
CA LEU A 545 2.11 -16.77 21.94
C LEU A 545 1.45 -16.61 23.33
N LYS A 546 2.07 -17.14 24.38
CA LYS A 546 1.64 -16.97 25.77
C LYS A 546 1.71 -15.51 26.20
N ASP A 547 0.65 -15.07 26.86
CA ASP A 547 0.53 -13.68 27.33
C ASP A 547 1.66 -13.31 28.32
N GLU A 548 2.16 -14.24 29.14
CA GLU A 548 3.31 -14.02 30.04
C GLU A 548 4.59 -13.63 29.29
N LEU A 549 4.90 -14.33 28.19
CA LEU A 549 6.12 -14.07 27.42
C LEU A 549 6.01 -12.75 26.64
N LEU A 550 4.81 -12.45 26.14
CA LEU A 550 4.50 -11.17 25.52
C LEU A 550 4.69 -10.02 26.53
N LEU A 551 4.12 -10.18 27.73
CA LEU A 551 4.21 -9.17 28.79
C LEU A 551 5.66 -8.91 29.19
N PHE A 552 6.44 -9.97 29.43
CA PHE A 552 7.88 -9.87 29.72
C PHE A 552 8.62 -8.99 28.70
N TRP A 553 8.49 -9.27 27.40
CA TRP A 553 9.19 -8.48 26.38
C TRP A 553 8.64 -7.06 26.25
N THR A 554 7.33 -6.87 26.43
CA THR A 554 6.76 -5.52 26.40
C THR A 554 7.17 -4.69 27.61
N ASP A 555 7.40 -5.32 28.77
CA ASP A 555 7.95 -4.68 29.96
C ASP A 555 9.40 -4.27 29.74
N GLU A 556 10.24 -5.14 29.17
CA GLU A 556 11.62 -4.78 28.83
C GLU A 556 11.70 -3.58 27.86
N ILE A 557 10.85 -3.57 26.83
CA ILE A 557 10.75 -2.43 25.89
C ILE A 557 10.28 -1.17 26.63
N ALA A 558 9.23 -1.27 27.45
CA ALA A 558 8.70 -0.14 28.21
C ALA A 558 9.75 0.42 29.18
N ASN A 559 10.45 -0.44 29.91
CA ASN A 559 11.51 -0.07 30.84
C ASN A 559 12.66 0.65 30.11
N PHE A 560 13.08 0.15 28.95
CA PHE A 560 14.14 0.77 28.17
C PHE A 560 13.79 2.20 27.72
N PHE A 561 12.58 2.39 27.20
CA PHE A 561 12.10 3.70 26.74
C PHE A 561 11.46 4.55 27.85
N LYS A 562 11.42 4.05 29.09
CA LYS A 562 10.76 4.68 30.26
C LYS A 562 9.29 5.01 29.99
N LEU A 563 8.57 4.04 29.43
CA LEU A 563 7.16 4.16 29.09
C LEU A 563 6.29 3.72 30.25
N ASP A 564 5.20 4.45 30.48
CA ASP A 564 4.17 4.02 31.42
C ASP A 564 3.36 2.82 30.88
N ASN A 565 2.53 2.24 31.75
CA ASN A 565 1.68 1.11 31.39
C ASN A 565 0.66 1.43 30.28
N ILE A 566 0.32 2.71 30.07
CA ILE A 566 -0.65 3.14 29.06
C ILE A 566 -0.02 3.06 27.68
N PHE A 567 1.19 3.61 27.51
CA PHE A 567 1.94 3.45 26.26
C PHE A 567 2.28 1.99 26.00
N LYS A 568 2.68 1.24 27.05
CA LYS A 568 2.93 -0.21 26.96
C LYS A 568 1.75 -0.97 26.34
N SER A 569 0.54 -0.72 26.83
CA SER A 569 -0.67 -1.40 26.36
C SER A 569 -0.92 -1.30 24.84
N ARG A 570 -0.43 -0.24 24.19
CA ARG A 570 -0.60 -0.02 22.74
C ARG A 570 0.15 -1.04 21.89
N PHE A 571 1.28 -1.53 22.39
CA PHE A 571 2.13 -2.49 21.68
C PHE A 571 2.23 -3.86 22.38
N SER A 572 1.51 -4.07 23.49
CA SER A 572 1.32 -5.38 24.13
C SER A 572 0.40 -6.29 23.31
N ASN A 573 0.82 -6.61 22.09
CA ASN A 573 0.16 -7.54 21.20
C ASN A 573 1.16 -8.16 20.22
N HIS A 574 0.89 -9.39 19.80
CA HIS A 574 1.78 -10.14 18.90
C HIS A 574 1.97 -9.46 17.52
N PHE A 575 0.99 -8.70 17.04
CA PHE A 575 1.14 -7.94 15.78
C PHE A 575 2.24 -6.89 15.87
N SER A 576 2.35 -6.19 17.01
CA SER A 576 3.38 -5.17 17.21
C SER A 576 4.77 -5.79 17.27
N MET A 577 4.93 -6.95 17.91
CA MET A 577 6.20 -7.70 17.93
C MET A 577 6.63 -8.12 16.52
N ALA A 578 5.70 -8.70 15.74
CA ALA A 578 5.90 -9.03 14.34
C ALA A 578 6.31 -7.81 13.49
N GLN A 579 5.64 -6.67 13.71
CA GLN A 579 5.97 -5.43 13.02
C GLN A 579 7.35 -4.90 13.40
N LEU A 580 7.77 -4.96 14.67
CA LEU A 580 9.11 -4.55 15.10
C LEU A 580 10.18 -5.33 14.34
N TYR A 581 10.07 -6.66 14.27
CA TYR A 581 11.01 -7.49 13.50
C TYR A 581 11.06 -7.07 12.04
N THR A 582 9.89 -6.95 11.40
CA THR A 582 9.80 -6.52 10.00
C THR A 582 10.43 -5.15 9.78
N ILE A 583 10.27 -4.22 10.72
CA ILE A 583 10.76 -2.85 10.59
C ILE A 583 12.28 -2.75 10.81
N ILE A 584 12.81 -3.49 11.77
CA ILE A 584 14.21 -3.38 12.19
C ILE A 584 15.10 -4.27 11.33
N GLU A 585 14.73 -5.53 11.12
CA GLU A 585 15.61 -6.54 10.51
C GLU A 585 15.48 -6.64 8.99
N THR A 586 14.36 -6.21 8.40
CA THR A 586 14.18 -6.31 6.95
C THR A 586 14.56 -5.01 6.25
N LYS A 587 15.36 -5.13 5.18
CA LYS A 587 15.67 -4.00 4.31
C LYS A 587 14.42 -3.59 3.54
N ARG A 588 13.88 -2.42 3.88
CA ARG A 588 12.62 -1.95 3.31
C ARG A 588 12.86 -1.17 2.03
N ALA A 589 12.38 -1.72 0.93
CA ALA A 589 12.33 -1.00 -0.33
C ALA A 589 11.32 0.16 -0.30
N GLY A 590 11.62 1.20 -1.07
CA GLY A 590 10.71 2.30 -1.35
C GLY A 590 10.68 3.42 -0.29
N PHE A 591 9.65 4.25 -0.40
CA PHE A 591 9.51 5.51 0.31
C PHE A 591 8.39 5.46 1.35
N MET A 592 8.46 6.37 2.32
CA MET A 592 7.33 6.68 3.21
C MET A 592 6.12 7.17 2.40
N SER A 593 4.92 7.09 2.97
CA SER A 593 3.70 7.63 2.33
C SER A 593 3.60 9.16 2.45
N THR A 594 4.27 9.74 3.45
CA THR A 594 4.26 11.18 3.76
C THR A 594 5.66 11.78 3.72
N CYS A 595 5.76 13.06 3.34
CA CYS A 595 7.02 13.80 3.41
C CYS A 595 7.43 14.08 4.86
N LYS A 596 8.70 14.41 5.10
CA LYS A 596 9.24 14.65 6.45
C LYS A 596 8.40 15.62 7.28
N TRP A 597 7.93 16.73 6.69
CA TRP A 597 7.12 17.73 7.38
C TRP A 597 5.71 17.23 7.73
N CYS A 598 5.09 16.43 6.85
CA CYS A 598 3.78 15.83 7.14
C CYS A 598 3.90 14.66 8.11
N SER A 599 5.02 13.94 8.12
CA SER A 599 5.31 12.93 9.16
C SER A 599 5.50 13.59 10.52
N ALA A 600 6.29 14.66 10.61
CA ALA A 600 6.45 15.44 11.85
C ALA A 600 5.13 16.03 12.33
N GLU A 601 4.34 16.62 11.42
CA GLU A 601 3.03 17.17 11.75
C GLU A 601 2.04 16.08 12.23
N ASN A 602 2.01 14.91 11.58
CA ASN A 602 1.20 13.80 12.05
C ASN A 602 1.69 13.26 13.39
N SER A 603 3.00 13.26 13.65
CA SER A 603 3.56 12.89 14.95
C SER A 603 3.02 13.79 16.05
N PHE A 604 3.09 15.11 15.86
CA PHE A 604 2.47 16.09 16.77
C PHE A 604 0.98 15.83 16.97
N ARG A 605 0.23 15.63 15.88
CA ARG A 605 -1.22 15.41 15.92
C ARG A 605 -1.58 14.16 16.72
N THR A 606 -0.82 13.07 16.56
CA THR A 606 -1.07 11.80 17.25
C THR A 606 -0.43 11.69 18.62
N LYS A 607 0.36 12.68 19.06
CA LYS A 607 0.90 12.74 20.42
C LYS A 607 -0.27 12.74 21.40
N THR A 608 -0.21 11.86 22.39
CA THR A 608 -1.19 11.82 23.49
C THR A 608 -1.11 13.15 24.24
N ASN A 609 -2.24 13.81 24.44
CA ASN A 609 -2.28 14.98 25.30
C ASN A 609 -2.25 14.52 26.76
N ILE A 610 -1.14 14.76 27.45
CA ILE A 610 -0.93 14.34 28.86
C ILE A 610 -1.53 15.35 29.85
N GLU A 611 -1.85 16.57 29.39
CA GLU A 611 -2.43 17.61 30.23
C GLU A 611 -3.93 17.36 30.50
N ASN A 612 -4.60 16.64 29.59
CA ASN A 612 -6.01 16.29 29.72
C ASN A 612 -6.18 14.79 29.98
N PHE A 613 -6.44 14.45 31.24
CA PHE A 613 -6.72 13.08 31.69
C PHE A 613 -7.98 13.02 32.52
N THR A 614 -8.65 11.89 32.42
CA THR A 614 -9.74 11.53 33.33
C THR A 614 -9.17 10.61 34.40
N LEU A 615 -9.49 10.88 35.67
CA LEU A 615 -9.13 9.97 36.76
C LEU A 615 -10.18 8.88 36.88
N TYR A 616 -9.72 7.67 37.14
CA TYR A 616 -10.55 6.53 37.46
C TYR A 616 -10.05 5.85 38.72
N ASP A 617 -10.95 5.35 39.55
CA ASP A 617 -10.58 4.46 40.65
C ASP A 617 -10.06 3.13 40.10
N LYS A 618 -8.95 2.61 40.64
CA LYS A 618 -8.30 1.37 40.19
C LYS A 618 -9.16 0.14 40.39
N PHE A 619 -9.93 0.10 41.47
CA PHE A 619 -10.65 -1.07 41.94
C PHE A 619 -12.06 -1.10 41.37
N THR A 620 -12.76 0.03 41.36
CA THR A 620 -14.13 0.13 40.85
C THR A 620 -14.14 0.46 39.35
N GLY A 621 -13.15 1.21 38.87
CA GLY A 621 -13.13 1.74 37.51
C GLY A 621 -14.16 2.83 37.27
N GLU A 622 -14.66 3.47 38.33
CA GLU A 622 -15.53 4.63 38.25
C GLU A 622 -14.73 5.88 37.91
N LYS A 623 -15.33 6.79 37.13
CA LYS A 623 -14.75 8.09 36.80
C LYS A 623 -14.75 8.96 38.06
N LEU A 624 -13.62 9.60 38.32
CA LEU A 624 -13.41 10.50 39.44
C LEU A 624 -13.33 11.94 38.91
N GLU A 625 -14.05 12.85 39.56
CA GLU A 625 -14.05 14.30 39.27
C GLU A 625 -13.51 15.05 40.49
N ASP A 626 -12.65 16.05 40.26
CA ASP A 626 -12.08 16.92 41.30
C ASP A 626 -11.31 16.23 42.44
N VAL A 627 -10.66 15.10 42.15
CA VAL A 627 -9.85 14.34 43.14
C VAL A 627 -8.35 14.55 42.91
N ILE A 628 -7.58 14.67 44.00
CA ILE A 628 -6.11 14.69 43.93
C ILE A 628 -5.60 13.31 43.46
N PHE A 629 -4.73 13.30 42.45
CA PHE A 629 -4.18 12.05 41.93
C PHE A 629 -3.35 11.31 43.00
N ASP A 630 -3.61 10.02 43.14
CA ASP A 630 -2.88 9.09 44.00
C ASP A 630 -2.62 7.85 43.14
N GLU A 631 -1.35 7.57 42.88
CA GLU A 631 -0.94 6.51 41.97
C GLU A 631 -1.28 5.10 42.47
N ASN A 632 -1.60 4.92 43.76
CA ASN A 632 -1.90 3.61 44.34
C ASN A 632 -3.36 3.21 44.18
N ILE A 633 -4.25 4.20 44.07
CA ILE A 633 -5.71 4.01 44.03
C ILE A 633 -6.36 4.60 42.77
N HIS A 634 -5.68 5.50 42.04
CA HIS A 634 -6.21 6.14 40.83
C HIS A 634 -5.44 5.70 39.57
N ILE A 635 -6.14 5.70 38.44
CA ILE A 635 -5.59 5.54 37.08
C ILE A 635 -5.89 6.83 36.32
N LYS A 636 -4.84 7.42 35.72
CA LYS A 636 -5.03 8.45 34.69
C LYS A 636 -5.35 7.76 33.36
N VAL A 637 -6.48 8.10 32.76
CA VAL A 637 -6.82 7.67 31.41
C VAL A 637 -6.72 8.88 30.49
N TYR A 638 -5.74 8.83 29.59
CA TYR A 638 -5.51 9.84 28.56
C TYR A 638 -6.24 9.41 27.28
N GLU A 639 -7.41 9.97 27.02
CA GLU A 639 -8.30 9.50 25.95
C GLU A 639 -8.04 10.15 24.60
N ASN A 640 -7.13 11.13 24.51
CA ASN A 640 -7.12 12.07 23.39
C ASN A 640 -5.73 12.30 22.79
N SER A 641 -5.66 12.24 21.46
CA SER A 641 -4.58 12.82 20.66
C SER A 641 -4.73 14.34 20.58
N ASN A 642 -3.67 15.08 20.30
CA ASN A 642 -3.76 16.53 20.07
C ASN A 642 -4.73 16.91 18.95
N ALA A 643 -4.71 16.18 17.82
CA ALA A 643 -5.54 16.47 16.67
C ALA A 643 -5.73 15.24 15.76
N GLN A 644 -6.71 15.29 14.87
CA GLN A 644 -6.81 14.28 13.80
C GLN A 644 -5.59 14.35 12.86
N ARG A 645 -5.14 13.20 12.33
CA ARG A 645 -4.11 13.15 11.29
C ARG A 645 -4.50 14.04 10.11
N LEU A 646 -3.50 14.58 9.42
CA LEU A 646 -3.70 15.43 8.25
C LEU A 646 -4.61 14.71 7.23
N PRO A 647 -5.60 15.41 6.65
CA PRO A 647 -6.36 14.89 5.53
C PRO A 647 -5.43 14.52 4.37
N ALA A 648 -5.84 13.58 3.53
CA ALA A 648 -5.07 13.15 2.37
C ALA A 648 -5.98 12.85 1.19
N ASP A 649 -5.47 13.10 -0.02
CA ASP A 649 -6.16 12.78 -1.26
C ASP A 649 -6.11 11.28 -1.58
N THR A 650 -7.11 10.80 -2.32
CA THR A 650 -7.23 9.41 -2.76
C THR A 650 -6.06 9.03 -3.66
N GLN A 651 -5.32 7.99 -3.27
CA GLN A 651 -4.25 7.43 -4.08
C GLN A 651 -4.78 6.50 -5.16
N ARG A 652 -4.04 6.44 -6.27
CA ARG A 652 -4.27 5.45 -7.32
C ARG A 652 -4.04 4.01 -6.81
N PRO A 653 -4.68 3.01 -7.41
CA PRO A 653 -4.37 1.60 -7.16
C PRO A 653 -2.89 1.29 -7.45
N PHE A 654 -2.32 0.34 -6.70
CA PHE A 654 -0.91 -0.07 -6.87
C PHE A 654 -0.64 -0.73 -8.23
N SER A 655 -1.60 -1.52 -8.74
CA SER A 655 -1.45 -2.20 -10.03
C SER A 655 -1.70 -1.24 -11.20
N GLY A 656 -0.69 -1.05 -12.05
CA GLY A 656 -0.82 -0.25 -13.28
C GLY A 656 -1.81 -0.82 -14.30
N LYS A 657 -2.10 -2.14 -14.26
CA LYS A 657 -3.18 -2.73 -15.08
C LYS A 657 -4.54 -2.27 -14.56
N ILE A 658 -4.77 -2.35 -13.24
CA ILE A 658 -6.02 -1.93 -12.60
C ILE A 658 -6.21 -0.42 -12.76
N GLU A 659 -5.16 0.39 -12.57
CA GLU A 659 -5.21 1.84 -12.78
C GLU A 659 -5.70 2.19 -14.19
N ARG A 660 -5.16 1.54 -15.23
CA ARG A 660 -5.55 1.80 -16.62
C ARG A 660 -6.95 1.28 -16.94
N TYR A 661 -7.35 0.16 -16.35
CA TYR A 661 -8.71 -0.36 -16.46
C TYR A 661 -9.71 0.64 -15.85
N ILE A 662 -9.48 1.09 -14.61
CA ILE A 662 -10.36 2.04 -13.92
C ILE A 662 -10.38 3.41 -14.63
N ASP A 663 -9.26 3.90 -15.16
CA ASP A 663 -9.24 5.15 -15.94
C ASP A 663 -10.06 5.04 -17.24
N LYS A 664 -10.00 3.89 -17.93
CA LYS A 664 -10.80 3.63 -19.13
C LYS A 664 -12.28 3.47 -18.79
N LEU A 665 -12.60 2.71 -17.75
CA LEU A 665 -13.97 2.53 -17.26
C LEU A 665 -14.58 3.88 -16.87
N GLY A 666 -13.84 4.70 -16.10
CA GLY A 666 -14.28 6.04 -15.72
C GLY A 666 -14.52 6.96 -16.92
N TYR A 667 -13.75 6.82 -18.01
CA TYR A 667 -13.98 7.55 -19.25
C TYR A 667 -15.25 7.09 -19.98
N GLU A 668 -15.51 5.79 -20.09
CA GLU A 668 -16.74 5.29 -20.74
C GLU A 668 -18.00 5.67 -19.94
N ILE A 669 -17.93 5.58 -18.61
CA ILE A 669 -19.02 6.03 -17.72
C ILE A 669 -19.26 7.54 -17.88
N ALA A 670 -18.19 8.34 -17.92
CA ALA A 670 -18.29 9.78 -18.15
C ALA A 670 -18.93 10.10 -19.51
N LYS A 671 -18.63 9.34 -20.57
CA LYS A 671 -19.28 9.51 -21.89
C LYS A 671 -20.78 9.23 -21.84
N ILE A 672 -21.16 8.13 -21.21
CA ILE A 672 -22.57 7.75 -21.02
C ILE A 672 -23.32 8.88 -20.33
N LYS A 673 -22.73 9.41 -19.25
CA LYS A 673 -23.34 10.51 -18.52
C LYS A 673 -23.30 11.83 -19.28
N ALA A 674 -22.24 12.09 -20.03
CA ALA A 674 -22.12 13.29 -20.83
C ALA A 674 -23.22 13.40 -21.88
N LYS A 675 -23.49 12.31 -22.61
CA LYS A 675 -24.55 12.24 -23.60
C LYS A 675 -25.93 12.56 -23.01
N GLU A 676 -26.18 12.13 -21.77
CA GLU A 676 -27.42 12.44 -21.05
C GLU A 676 -27.54 13.93 -20.69
N LEU A 677 -26.41 14.61 -20.48
CA LEU A 677 -26.34 16.01 -20.05
C LEU A 677 -26.14 17.02 -21.19
N GLU A 678 -25.93 16.56 -22.43
CA GLU A 678 -25.65 17.42 -23.60
C GLU A 678 -26.75 18.47 -23.83
N ASN A 679 -28.00 18.10 -23.61
CA ASN A 679 -29.18 18.95 -23.85
C ASN A 679 -29.71 19.66 -22.59
N THR A 680 -29.01 19.54 -21.46
CA THR A 680 -29.42 20.19 -20.21
C THR A 680 -29.02 21.68 -20.26
N GLU A 681 -29.98 22.60 -20.09
CA GLU A 681 -29.72 24.04 -20.14
C GLU A 681 -29.04 24.55 -18.86
N GLU A 682 -29.21 23.83 -17.76
CA GLU A 682 -28.72 24.24 -16.45
C GLU A 682 -27.17 24.24 -16.40
N LYS A 683 -26.64 25.36 -15.89
CA LYS A 683 -25.20 25.55 -15.67
C LYS A 683 -24.68 24.81 -14.44
N LYS A 684 -25.53 24.62 -13.43
CA LYS A 684 -25.21 23.92 -12.19
C LYS A 684 -25.91 22.58 -12.15
N ILE A 685 -25.16 21.51 -11.94
CA ILE A 685 -25.67 20.14 -11.91
C ILE A 685 -25.25 19.49 -10.59
N ASP A 686 -26.23 19.01 -9.83
CA ASP A 686 -25.99 18.13 -8.67
C ASP A 686 -25.87 16.68 -9.17
N LEU A 687 -24.67 16.11 -9.10
CA LEU A 687 -24.35 14.80 -9.66
C LEU A 687 -23.95 13.79 -8.58
N LYS A 688 -24.78 12.76 -8.42
CA LYS A 688 -24.56 11.67 -7.45
C LYS A 688 -23.98 10.44 -8.14
N ILE A 689 -22.82 9.99 -7.67
CA ILE A 689 -22.17 8.75 -8.09
C ILE A 689 -22.41 7.72 -6.99
N VAL A 690 -23.23 6.71 -7.28
CA VAL A 690 -23.51 5.59 -6.36
C VAL A 690 -22.70 4.39 -6.83
N LEU A 691 -21.82 3.85 -5.99
CA LEU A 691 -21.06 2.64 -6.31
C LEU A 691 -21.35 1.54 -5.30
N GLU A 692 -21.67 0.36 -5.80
CA GLU A 692 -21.59 -0.90 -5.06
C GLU A 692 -20.43 -1.75 -5.62
N GLN A 693 -20.03 -2.79 -4.89
CA GLN A 693 -19.12 -3.81 -5.40
C GLN A 693 -19.27 -5.09 -4.57
N ASN A 694 -19.57 -6.20 -5.24
CA ASN A 694 -19.32 -7.53 -4.68
C ASN A 694 -17.82 -7.87 -4.79
N SER A 695 -17.10 -7.90 -3.66
CA SER A 695 -15.66 -8.11 -3.64
C SER A 695 -15.22 -9.46 -4.21
N PHE A 696 -16.03 -10.51 -4.03
CA PHE A 696 -15.70 -11.86 -4.49
C PHE A 696 -15.85 -11.96 -6.02
N GLU A 697 -17.00 -11.53 -6.53
CA GLU A 697 -17.28 -11.50 -7.96
C GLU A 697 -16.32 -10.58 -8.70
N TYR A 698 -16.01 -9.41 -8.13
CA TYR A 698 -15.02 -8.52 -8.70
C TYR A 698 -13.63 -9.17 -8.78
N GLU A 699 -13.13 -9.78 -7.70
CA GLU A 699 -11.83 -10.44 -7.68
C GLU A 699 -11.76 -11.63 -8.64
N GLU A 700 -12.84 -12.39 -8.79
CA GLU A 700 -12.96 -13.46 -9.77
C GLU A 700 -12.97 -12.91 -11.21
N SER A 701 -13.74 -11.85 -11.43
CA SER A 701 -13.94 -11.22 -12.74
C SER A 701 -12.66 -10.55 -13.27
N ILE A 702 -11.91 -9.83 -12.43
CA ILE A 702 -10.62 -9.24 -12.85
C ILE A 702 -9.55 -10.30 -13.15
N ARG A 703 -9.64 -11.47 -12.51
CA ARG A 703 -8.73 -12.60 -12.74
C ARG A 703 -9.06 -13.32 -14.04
N SER A 704 -10.34 -13.61 -14.28
CA SER A 704 -10.81 -14.22 -15.53
C SER A 704 -10.53 -13.31 -16.75
N ALA A 705 -10.71 -12.00 -16.62
CA ALA A 705 -10.38 -11.02 -17.65
C ALA A 705 -8.87 -10.73 -17.82
N LYS A 706 -7.98 -11.48 -17.14
CA LYS A 706 -6.51 -11.30 -17.17
C LYS A 706 -6.01 -9.89 -16.78
N ILE A 707 -6.88 -9.11 -16.13
CA ILE A 707 -6.57 -7.80 -15.54
C ILE A 707 -5.65 -8.00 -14.33
N LYS A 708 -5.89 -9.07 -13.55
CA LYS A 708 -5.05 -9.56 -12.45
C LYS A 708 -4.61 -11.00 -12.75
N ASN A 709 -3.40 -11.37 -12.33
CA ASN A 709 -2.92 -12.75 -12.52
C ASN A 709 -3.69 -13.70 -11.59
N ALA A 710 -3.95 -14.92 -12.07
CA ALA A 710 -4.64 -15.96 -11.32
C ALA A 710 -3.73 -17.19 -11.19
N ASN A 711 -3.34 -17.55 -9.98
CA ASN A 711 -2.69 -18.83 -9.67
C ASN A 711 -3.59 -19.70 -8.78
N ALA A 712 -3.26 -20.97 -8.63
CA ALA A 712 -4.07 -21.94 -7.89
C ALA A 712 -4.26 -21.52 -6.41
N LYS A 713 -3.18 -21.05 -5.75
CA LYS A 713 -3.20 -20.52 -4.38
C LYS A 713 -4.19 -19.36 -4.22
N ALA A 714 -4.19 -18.41 -5.15
CA ALA A 714 -5.10 -17.27 -5.10
C ALA A 714 -6.56 -17.68 -5.32
N LYS A 715 -6.84 -18.63 -6.23
CA LYS A 715 -8.21 -19.14 -6.45
C LYS A 715 -8.76 -19.83 -5.20
N LYS A 716 -7.99 -20.75 -4.62
CA LYS A 716 -8.34 -21.44 -3.38
C LYS A 716 -8.59 -20.46 -2.23
N SER A 717 -7.69 -19.50 -2.04
CA SER A 717 -7.87 -18.45 -1.01
C SER A 717 -9.16 -17.63 -1.21
N LEU A 718 -9.56 -17.35 -2.46
CA LEU A 718 -10.80 -16.63 -2.75
C LEU A 718 -12.04 -17.49 -2.44
N GLU A 719 -12.02 -18.77 -2.82
CA GLU A 719 -13.08 -19.73 -2.52
C GLU A 719 -13.26 -19.92 -1.00
N ASP A 720 -12.16 -20.11 -0.27
CA ASP A 720 -12.17 -20.27 1.19
C ASP A 720 -12.71 -19.01 1.88
N SER A 721 -12.30 -17.81 1.40
CA SER A 721 -12.82 -16.54 1.91
C SER A 721 -14.32 -16.37 1.64
N LYS A 722 -14.80 -16.81 0.46
CA LYS A 722 -16.23 -16.76 0.11
C LYS A 722 -17.05 -17.68 1.01
N LYS A 723 -16.62 -18.93 1.19
CA LYS A 723 -17.27 -19.89 2.10
C LYS A 723 -17.34 -19.38 3.53
N PHE A 724 -16.24 -18.82 4.03
CA PHE A 724 -16.20 -18.25 5.38
C PHE A 724 -17.17 -17.07 5.53
N PHE A 725 -17.22 -16.18 4.53
CA PHE A 725 -18.14 -15.04 4.54
C PHE A 725 -19.61 -15.47 4.50
N GLU A 726 -19.96 -16.43 3.64
CA GLU A 726 -21.30 -17.02 3.57
C GLU A 726 -21.70 -17.62 4.93
N LYS A 727 -20.83 -18.44 5.53
CA LYS A 727 -21.03 -18.99 6.88
C LYS A 727 -21.23 -17.89 7.93
N SER A 728 -20.43 -16.83 7.88
CA SER A 728 -20.53 -15.69 8.80
C SER A 728 -21.88 -14.95 8.69
N ILE A 729 -22.41 -14.78 7.47
CA ILE A 729 -23.74 -14.21 7.24
C ILE A 729 -24.84 -15.11 7.81
N GLU A 730 -24.77 -16.42 7.54
CA GLU A 730 -25.75 -17.38 8.06
C GLU A 730 -25.77 -17.40 9.60
N GLU A 731 -24.59 -17.38 10.22
CA GLU A 731 -24.46 -17.30 11.67
C GLU A 731 -25.00 -15.97 12.22
N LYS A 732 -24.77 -14.85 11.54
CA LYS A 732 -25.34 -13.53 11.88
C LYS A 732 -26.87 -13.57 11.88
N GLU A 733 -27.48 -14.10 10.82
CA GLU A 733 -28.95 -14.22 10.78
C GLU A 733 -29.48 -15.11 11.90
N LYS A 734 -28.82 -16.25 12.17
CA LYS A 734 -29.18 -17.15 13.27
C LYS A 734 -29.09 -16.43 14.63
N ARG A 735 -28.01 -15.68 14.89
CA ARG A 735 -27.85 -14.89 16.13
C ARG A 735 -28.95 -13.86 16.29
N ILE A 736 -29.29 -13.11 15.25
CA ILE A 736 -30.36 -12.10 15.30
C ILE A 736 -31.71 -12.74 15.58
N LYS A 737 -32.03 -13.85 14.91
CA LYS A 737 -33.30 -14.59 15.10
C LYS A 737 -33.42 -15.22 16.49
N ASN A 738 -32.30 -15.66 17.07
CA ASN A 738 -32.26 -16.32 18.37
C ASN A 738 -32.16 -15.35 19.56
N PHE A 739 -31.90 -14.06 19.32
CA PHE A 739 -31.61 -13.07 20.37
C PHE A 739 -32.64 -13.02 21.52
N ASN A 740 -33.93 -13.20 21.22
CA ASN A 740 -34.99 -13.23 22.23
C ASN A 740 -35.79 -14.54 22.18
N ASN A 741 -35.11 -15.68 21.97
CA ASN A 741 -35.74 -17.00 21.87
C ASN A 741 -36.92 -17.05 20.87
N LYS A 742 -36.79 -16.34 19.74
CA LYS A 742 -37.84 -16.16 18.72
C LYS A 742 -39.13 -15.51 19.21
N ILE A 743 -39.13 -14.83 20.36
CA ILE A 743 -40.27 -14.03 20.83
C ILE A 743 -40.15 -12.62 20.25
N CYS A 744 -41.22 -12.14 19.59
CA CYS A 744 -41.26 -10.80 19.05
C CYS A 744 -41.38 -9.75 20.17
N LEU A 745 -40.38 -8.86 20.28
CA LEU A 745 -40.36 -7.81 21.30
C LEU A 745 -41.48 -6.76 21.16
N TYR A 746 -42.11 -6.64 19.99
CA TYR A 746 -43.16 -5.65 19.71
C TYR A 746 -44.56 -6.14 20.08
N CYS A 747 -44.83 -7.45 20.07
CA CYS A 747 -46.15 -8.00 20.39
C CYS A 747 -46.14 -9.13 21.42
N ASN A 748 -44.96 -9.54 21.87
CA ASN A 748 -44.76 -10.61 22.85
C ASN A 748 -45.31 -11.98 22.44
N SER A 749 -45.32 -12.27 21.14
CA SER A 749 -45.76 -13.56 20.60
C SER A 749 -44.58 -14.27 19.92
N GLU A 750 -44.59 -15.60 19.93
CA GLU A 750 -43.58 -16.41 19.25
C GLU A 750 -43.63 -16.22 17.73
N ILE A 751 -42.47 -16.10 17.09
CA ILE A 751 -42.31 -15.94 15.65
C ILE A 751 -42.12 -17.32 15.00
N THR A 752 -43.18 -17.84 14.39
CA THR A 752 -43.20 -19.19 13.80
C THR A 752 -42.82 -19.19 12.31
N THR A 753 -43.47 -18.37 11.48
CA THR A 753 -43.23 -18.32 10.01
C THR A 753 -43.01 -16.91 9.44
N ASP A 754 -43.64 -15.87 10.00
CA ASP A 754 -43.77 -14.54 9.39
C ASP A 754 -42.89 -13.47 10.06
N GLY A 755 -41.60 -13.76 10.21
CA GLY A 755 -40.65 -12.83 10.83
C GLY A 755 -39.85 -11.99 9.84
N GLU A 756 -39.53 -10.76 10.25
CA GLU A 756 -38.71 -9.79 9.51
C GLU A 756 -37.63 -9.20 10.44
N ILE A 757 -36.48 -8.82 9.87
CA ILE A 757 -35.43 -8.12 10.62
C ILE A 757 -35.68 -6.62 10.52
N ASP A 758 -36.08 -6.00 11.63
CA ASP A 758 -36.26 -4.56 11.77
C ASP A 758 -34.96 -3.86 12.22
N HIS A 759 -34.87 -2.58 11.87
CA HIS A 759 -33.89 -1.64 12.40
C HIS A 759 -34.51 -0.88 13.58
N ILE A 760 -33.98 -1.08 14.80
CA ILE A 760 -34.49 -0.41 16.02
C ILE A 760 -34.56 1.10 15.79
N LEU A 761 -33.39 1.69 15.48
CA LEU A 761 -33.30 3.03 14.94
C LEU A 761 -33.50 2.97 13.42
N PRO A 762 -34.56 3.59 12.87
CA PRO A 762 -34.86 3.53 11.44
C PRO A 762 -33.70 3.99 10.56
N ARG A 763 -33.57 3.38 9.38
CA ARG A 763 -32.50 3.73 8.41
C ARG A 763 -32.58 5.20 7.98
N SER A 764 -33.80 5.69 7.76
CA SER A 764 -34.08 7.09 7.40
C SER A 764 -33.60 8.05 8.49
N TYR A 765 -33.84 7.72 9.76
CA TYR A 765 -33.39 8.49 10.91
C TYR A 765 -31.87 8.50 11.04
N THR A 766 -31.23 7.31 10.96
CA THR A 766 -29.77 7.20 11.14
C THR A 766 -29.00 7.85 10.00
N LEU A 767 -29.46 7.67 8.75
CA LEU A 767 -28.88 8.33 7.58
C LEU A 767 -29.00 9.86 7.67
N LYS A 768 -30.17 10.39 8.04
CA LYS A 768 -30.41 11.84 8.15
C LYS A 768 -29.55 12.49 9.23
N ASN A 769 -29.45 11.88 10.41
CA ASN A 769 -28.80 12.50 11.57
C ASN A 769 -27.31 12.18 11.69
N TYR A 770 -26.85 11.07 11.11
CA TYR A 770 -25.47 10.60 11.27
C TYR A 770 -24.74 10.37 9.95
N GLY A 771 -25.40 10.59 8.80
CA GLY A 771 -24.81 10.44 7.47
C GLY A 771 -24.53 8.98 7.07
N THR A 772 -25.03 8.00 7.83
CA THR A 772 -24.87 6.58 7.53
C THR A 772 -25.98 5.74 8.16
N VAL A 773 -26.28 4.59 7.56
CA VAL A 773 -27.25 3.62 8.10
C VAL A 773 -26.55 2.70 9.10
N PHE A 774 -27.10 2.55 10.29
CA PHE A 774 -26.55 1.63 11.29
C PHE A 774 -27.02 0.19 11.03
N ASN A 775 -26.21 -0.57 10.29
CA ASN A 775 -26.46 -1.99 9.94
C ASN A 775 -25.75 -3.00 10.88
N SER A 776 -25.20 -2.52 11.99
CA SER A 776 -24.61 -3.40 13.02
C SER A 776 -25.69 -4.28 13.66
N GLU A 777 -25.33 -5.50 14.07
CA GLU A 777 -26.22 -6.46 14.74
C GLU A 777 -26.90 -5.84 15.98
N GLY A 778 -26.23 -4.89 16.65
CA GLY A 778 -26.80 -4.16 17.79
C GLY A 778 -28.00 -3.27 17.46
N ASN A 779 -28.23 -2.91 16.20
CA ASN A 779 -29.40 -2.15 15.76
C ASN A 779 -30.48 -3.02 15.09
N LEU A 780 -30.31 -4.35 15.06
CA LEU A 780 -31.20 -5.27 14.35
C LEU A 780 -32.00 -6.15 15.31
N LEU A 781 -33.29 -6.30 15.06
CA LEU A 781 -34.19 -7.20 15.80
C LEU A 781 -35.02 -8.06 14.87
N TYR A 782 -35.22 -9.32 15.23
CA TYR A 782 -36.17 -10.19 14.55
C TYR A 782 -37.55 -10.04 15.19
N VAL A 783 -38.54 -9.60 14.41
CA VAL A 783 -39.90 -9.28 14.87
C VAL A 783 -40.93 -9.81 13.87
N HIS A 784 -42.22 -9.87 14.23
CA HIS A 784 -43.27 -10.17 13.26
C HIS A 784 -43.34 -9.11 12.17
N GLN A 785 -43.49 -9.54 10.91
CA GLN A 785 -43.60 -8.66 9.75
C GLN A 785 -44.69 -7.58 9.92
N LYS A 786 -45.88 -7.97 10.41
CA LYS A 786 -46.98 -7.02 10.68
C LYS A 786 -46.62 -5.95 11.72
N CYS A 787 -45.86 -6.33 12.75
CA CYS A 787 -45.41 -5.40 13.79
C CYS A 787 -44.38 -4.43 13.23
N ASN A 788 -43.43 -4.92 12.42
CA ASN A 788 -42.45 -4.08 11.74
C ASN A 788 -43.12 -3.07 10.81
N GLN A 789 -44.05 -3.52 9.97
CA GLN A 789 -44.81 -2.66 9.06
C GLN A 789 -45.62 -1.59 9.81
N SER A 790 -46.18 -1.94 10.97
CA SER A 790 -46.92 -0.99 11.82
C SER A 790 -46.01 0.04 12.49
N LYS A 791 -44.78 -0.35 12.88
CA LYS A 791 -43.76 0.56 13.41
C LYS A 791 -43.31 1.56 12.34
N GLY A 792 -43.02 1.09 11.14
CA GLY A 792 -42.52 1.92 10.03
C GLY A 792 -41.26 2.70 10.42
N ASN A 793 -41.24 4.01 10.11
CA ASN A 793 -40.12 4.91 10.44
C ASN A 793 -40.20 5.53 11.84
N LYS A 794 -41.06 5.03 12.74
CA LYS A 794 -41.17 5.53 14.12
C LYS A 794 -40.05 4.96 14.99
N ILE A 795 -39.60 5.76 15.96
CA ILE A 795 -38.70 5.31 17.02
C ILE A 795 -39.59 4.85 18.18
N TYR A 796 -39.49 3.58 18.53
CA TYR A 796 -40.18 3.01 19.69
C TYR A 796 -39.37 3.32 20.95
N LYS A 797 -40.07 3.44 22.07
CA LYS A 797 -39.51 3.58 23.41
C LYS A 797 -39.56 2.25 24.16
N LEU A 798 -38.95 2.22 25.34
CA LEU A 798 -38.93 1.03 26.18
C LEU A 798 -40.35 0.56 26.58
N GLU A 799 -41.29 1.51 26.72
CA GLU A 799 -42.72 1.24 26.98
C GLU A 799 -43.45 0.58 25.81
N ASP A 800 -42.96 0.76 24.58
CA ASP A 800 -43.56 0.21 23.35
C ASP A 800 -43.11 -1.24 23.09
N ILE A 801 -42.23 -1.79 23.92
CA ILE A 801 -41.68 -3.14 23.78
C ILE A 801 -41.77 -3.94 25.08
N LYS A 802 -41.66 -5.27 24.98
CA LYS A 802 -41.47 -6.13 26.15
C LYS A 802 -39.99 -6.40 26.38
N ALA A 803 -39.33 -5.48 27.07
CA ALA A 803 -37.93 -5.64 27.48
C ALA A 803 -37.80 -6.62 28.65
N SER A 804 -36.77 -7.46 28.64
CA SER A 804 -36.39 -8.32 29.77
C SER A 804 -35.64 -7.57 30.88
N MET A 805 -35.28 -6.31 30.63
CA MET A 805 -34.50 -5.47 31.53
C MET A 805 -35.19 -4.13 31.78
N ASN A 806 -35.06 -3.60 32.99
CA ASN A 806 -35.51 -2.25 33.33
C ASN A 806 -34.43 -1.19 33.02
N VAL A 807 -34.80 0.10 33.12
CA VAL A 807 -33.88 1.22 32.80
C VAL A 807 -32.59 1.16 33.62
N ASN A 808 -32.68 0.90 34.93
CA ASN A 808 -31.50 0.88 35.82
C ASN A 808 -30.54 -0.26 35.43
N GLU A 809 -31.07 -1.44 35.12
CA GLU A 809 -30.26 -2.57 34.67
C GLU A 809 -29.60 -2.31 33.32
N ILE A 810 -30.30 -1.64 32.40
CA ILE A 810 -29.74 -1.21 31.11
C ILE A 810 -28.56 -0.28 31.35
N GLU A 811 -28.75 0.78 32.14
CA GLU A 811 -27.71 1.77 32.40
C GLU A 811 -26.50 1.17 33.13
N GLU A 812 -26.73 0.26 34.07
CA GLU A 812 -25.66 -0.48 34.79
C GLU A 812 -24.84 -1.37 33.85
N GLN A 813 -25.48 -2.13 32.96
CA GLN A 813 -24.74 -3.01 32.04
C GLN A 813 -23.98 -2.21 30.98
N ILE A 814 -24.54 -1.09 30.51
CA ILE A 814 -23.88 -0.19 29.56
C ILE A 814 -22.71 0.57 30.19
N SER A 815 -22.80 0.97 31.46
CA SER A 815 -21.70 1.61 32.17
C SER A 815 -20.49 0.67 32.29
N LYS A 816 -20.73 -0.63 32.53
CA LYS A 816 -19.70 -1.70 32.59
C LYS A 816 -18.96 -1.95 31.27
N ILE A 817 -19.47 -1.49 30.13
CA ILE A 817 -18.76 -1.58 28.85
C ILE A 817 -17.64 -0.51 28.84
N LYS A 818 -16.44 -0.90 29.28
CA LYS A 818 -15.25 -0.03 29.31
C LYS A 818 -14.60 0.15 27.93
N SER A 819 -14.64 -0.88 27.09
CA SER A 819 -14.14 -0.81 25.71
C SER A 819 -15.05 -1.56 24.75
N TYR A 820 -15.45 -0.91 23.66
CA TYR A 820 -16.31 -1.49 22.64
C TYR A 820 -15.51 -1.75 21.37
N LYS A 821 -15.52 -2.99 20.87
CA LYS A 821 -14.87 -3.39 19.61
C LYS A 821 -15.88 -3.75 18.53
N THR A 822 -16.84 -4.61 18.87
CA THR A 822 -17.98 -5.00 18.03
C THR A 822 -19.06 -5.58 18.94
N PHE A 823 -20.32 -5.49 18.51
CA PHE A 823 -21.47 -6.00 19.25
C PHE A 823 -21.33 -7.48 19.63
N THR A 824 -20.79 -8.31 18.74
CA THR A 824 -20.70 -9.77 18.93
C THR A 824 -19.72 -10.20 20.03
N LEU A 825 -18.83 -9.31 20.48
CA LEU A 825 -17.87 -9.60 21.57
C LEU A 825 -18.40 -9.20 22.95
N LEU A 826 -19.57 -8.56 23.02
CA LEU A 826 -20.25 -8.29 24.29
C LEU A 826 -20.80 -9.61 24.86
N ASN A 827 -20.83 -9.74 26.19
CA ASN A 827 -21.53 -10.86 26.80
C ASN A 827 -23.05 -10.73 26.59
N GLN A 828 -23.82 -11.80 26.81
CA GLN A 828 -25.25 -11.83 26.51
C GLN A 828 -26.06 -10.72 27.19
N LYS A 829 -25.83 -10.47 28.49
CA LYS A 829 -26.52 -9.39 29.23
C LYS A 829 -26.17 -8.01 28.67
N GLN A 830 -24.91 -7.80 28.28
CA GLN A 830 -24.48 -6.56 27.63
C GLN A 830 -25.08 -6.40 26.24
N GLN A 831 -25.20 -7.48 25.46
CA GLN A 831 -25.88 -7.45 24.15
C GLN A 831 -27.36 -7.08 24.30
N GLU A 832 -28.05 -7.63 25.30
CA GLU A 832 -29.43 -7.28 25.67
C GLU A 832 -29.55 -5.80 26.04
N ALA A 833 -28.75 -5.36 27.01
CA ALA A 833 -28.69 -3.95 27.43
C ALA A 833 -28.40 -3.00 26.25
N PHE A 834 -27.49 -3.39 25.35
CA PHE A 834 -27.11 -2.59 24.19
C PHE A 834 -28.28 -2.36 23.26
N LYS A 835 -29.07 -3.40 22.94
CA LYS A 835 -30.25 -3.21 22.08
C LYS A 835 -31.33 -2.42 22.80
N PHE A 836 -31.57 -2.68 24.09
CA PHE A 836 -32.61 -1.97 24.85
C PHE A 836 -32.28 -0.49 25.12
N ALA A 837 -30.99 -0.15 25.25
CA ALA A 837 -30.55 1.24 25.37
C ALA A 837 -30.98 2.11 24.18
N LEU A 838 -31.18 1.54 22.98
CA LEU A 838 -31.66 2.26 21.80
C LEU A 838 -33.13 2.70 21.90
N PHE A 839 -33.89 2.14 22.86
CA PHE A 839 -35.27 2.51 23.16
C PHE A 839 -35.37 3.54 24.30
N LEU A 840 -34.24 3.93 24.90
CA LEU A 840 -34.20 4.98 25.92
C LEU A 840 -34.24 6.38 25.27
N PRO A 841 -34.66 7.44 26.01
CA PRO A 841 -34.62 8.80 25.52
C PRO A 841 -33.20 9.25 25.12
N ASN A 842 -33.11 10.16 24.15
CA ASN A 842 -31.83 10.71 23.68
C ASN A 842 -31.02 11.45 24.76
N SER A 843 -31.65 11.83 25.87
CA SER A 843 -31.01 12.40 27.06
C SER A 843 -30.25 11.37 27.89
N SER A 844 -30.62 10.08 27.82
CA SER A 844 -29.96 9.00 28.57
C SER A 844 -28.51 8.82 28.14
N GLU A 845 -27.63 8.67 29.12
CA GLU A 845 -26.20 8.47 28.88
C GLU A 845 -25.93 7.10 28.23
N ALA A 846 -26.70 6.07 28.60
CA ALA A 846 -26.61 4.76 27.98
C ALA A 846 -26.98 4.79 26.50
N TYR A 847 -28.04 5.53 26.13
CA TYR A 847 -28.41 5.75 24.73
C TYR A 847 -27.27 6.41 23.95
N LYS A 848 -26.71 7.51 24.46
CA LYS A 848 -25.61 8.24 23.80
C LYS A 848 -24.37 7.37 23.63
N LYS A 849 -24.02 6.57 24.66
CA LYS A 849 -22.86 5.67 24.64
C LYS A 849 -23.02 4.58 23.58
N VAL A 850 -24.18 3.90 23.55
CA VAL A 850 -24.49 2.87 22.53
C VAL A 850 -24.56 3.45 21.12
N LEU A 851 -25.13 4.64 20.95
CA LEU A 851 -25.14 5.35 19.67
C LEU A 851 -23.70 5.66 19.20
N GLY A 852 -22.82 6.04 20.12
CA GLY A 852 -21.38 6.19 19.86
C GLY A 852 -20.75 4.91 19.34
N PHE A 853 -21.04 3.77 19.99
CA PHE A 853 -20.57 2.44 19.59
C PHE A 853 -21.03 2.01 18.19
N LEU A 854 -22.31 2.23 17.85
CA LEU A 854 -22.83 1.95 16.51
C LEU A 854 -22.17 2.77 15.41
N ARG A 855 -21.77 4.02 15.71
CA ARG A 855 -21.05 4.87 14.76
C ARG A 855 -19.65 4.33 14.46
N THR A 856 -18.97 3.78 15.47
CA THR A 856 -17.65 3.16 15.30
C THR A 856 -17.71 1.95 14.38
N ASP A 857 -18.74 1.11 14.50
CA ASP A 857 -18.93 -0.08 13.65
C ASP A 857 -19.02 0.25 12.14
N GLN A 858 -19.48 1.46 11.79
CA GLN A 858 -19.67 1.88 10.39
C GLN A 858 -18.43 2.58 9.79
N SER A 859 -17.40 2.87 10.57
CA SER A 859 -16.27 3.72 10.15
C SER A 859 -15.24 3.03 9.23
N SER A 860 -15.40 1.74 8.91
CA SER A 860 -14.33 0.89 8.36
C SER A 860 -14.50 0.42 6.90
N ARG A 861 -15.56 0.79 6.18
CA ARG A 861 -15.78 0.32 4.79
C ARG A 861 -15.40 1.37 3.76
N VAL A 862 -14.11 1.43 3.41
CA VAL A 862 -13.63 2.23 2.29
C VAL A 862 -12.84 1.36 1.32
N ASN A 863 -13.37 1.20 0.12
CA ASN A 863 -12.64 0.60 -1.00
C ASN A 863 -11.96 1.70 -1.82
N GLY A 864 -10.62 1.72 -1.83
CA GLY A 864 -9.84 2.70 -2.59
C GLY A 864 -10.08 2.65 -4.10
N THR A 865 -10.47 1.49 -4.65
CA THR A 865 -10.74 1.33 -6.08
C THR A 865 -12.01 2.06 -6.50
N GLN A 866 -13.10 1.92 -5.72
CA GLN A 866 -14.37 2.61 -5.99
C GLN A 866 -14.22 4.14 -5.89
N LYS A 867 -13.51 4.63 -4.85
CA LYS A 867 -13.19 6.07 -4.73
C LYS A 867 -12.39 6.59 -5.91
N TYR A 868 -11.38 5.83 -6.35
CA TYR A 868 -10.56 6.21 -7.50
C TYR A 868 -11.39 6.23 -8.79
N LEU A 869 -12.32 5.29 -8.99
CA LEU A 869 -13.25 5.31 -10.12
C LEU A 869 -14.14 6.54 -10.12
N ALA A 870 -14.77 6.87 -8.97
CA ALA A 870 -15.59 8.06 -8.82
C ALA A 870 -14.81 9.34 -9.20
N LYS A 871 -13.58 9.46 -8.69
CA LYS A 871 -12.67 10.57 -9.05
C LYS A 871 -12.36 10.61 -10.55
N LYS A 872 -12.18 9.46 -11.21
CA LYS A 872 -11.97 9.41 -12.67
C LYS A 872 -13.20 9.82 -13.46
N ILE A 873 -14.40 9.43 -13.06
CA ILE A 873 -15.64 9.88 -13.70
C ILE A 873 -15.72 11.42 -13.63
N GLN A 874 -15.49 11.97 -12.43
CA GLN A 874 -15.48 13.41 -12.16
C GLN A 874 -14.48 14.17 -13.04
N GLU A 875 -13.21 13.74 -13.05
CA GLU A 875 -12.13 14.37 -13.83
C GLU A 875 -12.43 14.39 -15.33
N LYS A 876 -13.10 13.36 -15.86
CA LYS A 876 -13.43 13.26 -17.29
C LYS A 876 -14.66 14.10 -17.63
N LEU A 877 -15.71 14.09 -16.79
CA LEU A 877 -16.91 14.91 -17.00
C LEU A 877 -16.61 16.41 -17.00
N ILE A 878 -15.81 16.89 -16.05
CA ILE A 878 -15.40 18.31 -16.01
C ILE A 878 -14.65 18.71 -17.29
N LYS A 879 -13.81 17.82 -17.82
CA LYS A 879 -13.11 18.07 -19.08
C LYS A 879 -14.03 18.07 -20.30
N MET A 880 -15.12 17.30 -20.26
CA MET A 880 -16.12 17.24 -21.33
C MET A 880 -17.03 18.48 -21.31
N PHE A 881 -17.33 19.04 -20.14
CA PHE A 881 -18.14 20.26 -19.98
C PHE A 881 -17.43 21.33 -19.14
N PRO A 882 -16.39 22.00 -19.67
CA PRO A 882 -15.70 23.06 -18.94
C PRO A 882 -16.60 24.25 -18.57
N GLN A 883 -17.73 24.42 -19.26
CA GLN A 883 -18.72 25.48 -19.06
C GLN A 883 -19.79 25.15 -18.00
N LYS A 884 -19.89 23.90 -17.53
CA LYS A 884 -20.84 23.47 -16.50
C LYS A 884 -20.13 23.36 -15.15
N GLU A 885 -20.82 23.80 -14.10
CA GLU A 885 -20.41 23.64 -12.71
C GLU A 885 -21.09 22.38 -12.15
N PHE A 886 -20.30 21.44 -11.68
CA PHE A 886 -20.80 20.20 -11.09
C PHE A 886 -20.59 20.21 -9.59
N ASP A 887 -21.65 19.93 -8.83
CA ASP A 887 -21.55 19.55 -7.43
C ASP A 887 -21.63 18.02 -7.33
N PHE A 888 -20.54 17.38 -6.93
CA PHE A 888 -20.45 15.92 -6.93
C PHE A 888 -20.69 15.35 -5.53
N GLU A 889 -21.53 14.33 -5.45
CA GLU A 889 -21.72 13.51 -4.26
C GLU A 889 -21.29 12.06 -4.57
N PHE A 890 -20.54 11.43 -3.66
CA PHE A 890 -20.16 10.02 -3.78
C PHE A 890 -20.81 9.19 -2.67
N ILE A 891 -21.57 8.18 -3.07
CA ILE A 891 -22.33 7.30 -2.18
C ILE A 891 -21.83 5.87 -2.38
N LEU A 892 -21.39 5.24 -1.29
CA LEU A 892 -21.02 3.83 -1.28
C LEU A 892 -22.24 3.00 -0.83
N ALA A 893 -22.72 2.13 -1.70
CA ALA A 893 -23.78 1.18 -1.38
C ALA A 893 -23.17 -0.13 -0.83
N SER A 894 -23.75 -0.65 0.25
CA SER A 894 -23.31 -1.89 0.89
C SER A 894 -23.74 -3.11 0.06
N SER A 895 -22.78 -3.96 -0.31
CA SER A 895 -23.07 -5.20 -1.06
C SER A 895 -24.00 -6.15 -0.29
N GLU A 896 -23.93 -6.18 1.04
CA GLU A 896 -24.87 -6.91 1.89
C GLU A 896 -26.30 -6.38 1.76
N ASP A 897 -26.47 -5.05 1.77
CA ASP A 897 -27.80 -4.44 1.65
C ASP A 897 -28.37 -4.64 0.25
N VAL A 898 -27.55 -4.48 -0.80
CA VAL A 898 -27.94 -4.72 -2.19
C VAL A 898 -28.34 -6.19 -2.37
N SER A 899 -27.57 -7.13 -1.83
CA SER A 899 -27.89 -8.56 -1.88
C SER A 899 -29.19 -8.89 -1.16
N ARG A 900 -29.42 -8.35 0.04
CA ARG A 900 -30.67 -8.53 0.78
C ARG A 900 -31.87 -7.97 0.00
N LEU A 901 -31.76 -6.72 -0.49
CA LEU A 901 -32.83 -6.10 -1.29
C LEU A 901 -33.13 -6.93 -2.55
N ARG A 902 -32.11 -7.40 -3.27
CA ARG A 902 -32.29 -8.30 -4.43
C ARG A 902 -33.07 -9.56 -4.04
N LYS A 903 -32.75 -10.20 -2.92
CA LYS A 903 -33.49 -11.38 -2.41
C LYS A 903 -34.94 -11.03 -2.07
N ASP A 904 -35.17 -9.90 -1.42
CA ASP A 904 -36.52 -9.49 -1.02
C ASP A 904 -37.39 -9.15 -2.24
N TYR A 905 -36.84 -8.49 -3.26
CA TYR A 905 -37.53 -8.29 -4.55
C TYR A 905 -37.72 -9.61 -5.31
N ALA A 906 -36.79 -10.56 -5.22
CA ALA A 906 -36.92 -11.85 -5.88
C ALA A 906 -38.08 -12.68 -5.30
N LYS A 907 -38.31 -12.61 -3.99
CA LYS A 907 -39.51 -13.21 -3.36
C LYS A 907 -40.82 -12.63 -3.90
N GLN A 908 -40.82 -11.37 -4.33
CA GLN A 908 -41.99 -10.68 -4.89
C GLN A 908 -42.13 -10.89 -6.40
N ASN A 909 -41.04 -11.23 -7.09
CA ASN A 909 -41.00 -11.46 -8.53
C ASN A 909 -40.03 -12.59 -8.88
N SER A 910 -40.58 -13.78 -9.14
CA SER A 910 -39.83 -15.01 -9.42
C SER A 910 -38.93 -14.95 -10.65
N ILE A 911 -39.14 -13.99 -11.56
CA ILE A 911 -38.23 -13.74 -12.71
C ILE A 911 -36.82 -13.33 -12.21
N LEU A 912 -36.74 -12.69 -11.04
CA LEU A 912 -35.48 -12.24 -10.43
C LEU A 912 -34.76 -13.34 -9.62
N GLU A 913 -35.38 -14.51 -9.38
CA GLU A 913 -34.73 -15.65 -8.71
C GLU A 913 -33.80 -16.44 -9.65
N ASN A 914 -33.99 -16.33 -10.96
CA ASN A 914 -33.36 -17.21 -11.92
C ASN A 914 -31.91 -16.78 -12.21
N GLN A 915 -30.92 -17.47 -11.64
CA GLN A 915 -29.48 -17.23 -11.84
C GLN A 915 -29.07 -17.19 -13.33
N LYS A 916 -29.77 -17.92 -14.20
CA LYS A 916 -29.58 -17.85 -15.66
C LYS A 916 -30.04 -16.52 -16.28
N ILE A 917 -31.08 -15.87 -15.74
CA ILE A 917 -31.56 -14.55 -16.21
C ILE A 917 -30.63 -13.43 -15.71
N ILE A 918 -30.08 -13.55 -14.49
CA ILE A 918 -29.08 -12.62 -13.95
C ILE A 918 -27.78 -12.67 -14.79
N ASN A 919 -27.34 -13.87 -15.19
CA ASN A 919 -26.21 -14.01 -16.12
C ASN A 919 -26.55 -13.62 -17.57
N ASN A 920 -27.81 -13.78 -18.01
CA ASN A 920 -28.25 -13.39 -19.35
C ASN A 920 -28.52 -11.88 -19.49
N LEU A 921 -28.96 -11.15 -18.45
CA LEU A 921 -29.03 -9.68 -18.47
C LEU A 921 -27.64 -9.03 -18.56
N HIS A 922 -26.58 -9.75 -18.16
CA HIS A 922 -25.19 -9.40 -18.45
C HIS A 922 -24.73 -9.71 -19.89
N LEU A 923 -25.52 -10.44 -20.68
CA LEU A 923 -25.21 -10.86 -22.05
C LEU A 923 -26.18 -10.28 -23.10
N VAL A 924 -27.35 -9.76 -22.71
CA VAL A 924 -28.39 -9.29 -23.62
C VAL A 924 -28.37 -7.76 -23.72
N THR A 925 -27.35 -7.25 -24.41
CA THR A 925 -27.49 -6.11 -25.33
C THR A 925 -26.45 -6.31 -26.43
N GLN A 926 -26.78 -7.17 -27.39
CA GLN A 926 -26.30 -7.04 -28.77
C GLN A 926 -27.33 -6.23 -29.55
#